data_AF-A0A818SMD8-F1
#
_entry.id   AF-A0A818SMD8-F1
#
_cell.length_a   1.000
_cell.length_b   1.000
_cell.length_c   1.000
_cell.angle_alpha   90.00
_cell.angle_beta   90.00
_cell.angle_gamma   90.00
#
_symmetry.space_group_name_H-M   'P 1'
#
loop_
_entity.id
_entity.type
_entity.pdbx_description
1 polymer ?
#
loop_
_entity_poly.entity_id
_entity_poly.type
_entity_poly.pdbx_seq_one_letter_code
_entity_poly.pdbx_strand_id
1 'polypeptide(L)'
;MKSFIDLDLAEKIYFYKREYLSTKQEWINEACNQLRNRLNYLNNILYKKLNRRLTRAIDNCIASCRYHFFAYDGPKYKILSLPSTPFVGNDFHYPNQEFKHPDEINQLIENDLHYQSYVMAHNGWVMNNDPLRCFADEGQFVYLCRDLIQWSDLIKLRCGSKREDCPSLYTYMKEYTRLIATTFHGCRLDNCHSTPLWFAQEMMDYAREINPNFYINAELFTGSQSIDIHFINQIGINSLVKETWRVNHCYEFGEIILLTSESDPIGSFNKSRIYKLLPTKPYSWFYDQTHDNPCQIEKRSVEDSITRSACVAMANCSTGSNRGYDELIPHYIDVVNENRLYSKWGNQNKEVNEKTAIISIKKSLNTLHIDLFQQGFTQLLIHELCEGVLLITRYNPETHKSILLICYTSFINENNRKNRLNTLSIEGIIDEIFIESSINDLKENNNSIKHFKKSEDFINGIENLNVYLNESINVEESRFINLTSENSPDYIGYRTIEFKEEFKSGSFIILKISPLPQIHEKINNIKQIIKQFSNSTSQFNKIIKDLTLIDLERVLYRTSAEEQSDGKGFDVYIIPDYGKLNYCGLQAIITILDQIRLFNQLKHPLVLNLKQGNWLMNYISNRLEIYSNTKQLGEWYENVFSSISLLSRLMVPVYFDLIIRNSYELLLEHSYSLMTPFISQSSKFVRQLSQSSIQLISIIKNARLPLLSPNLREPRPSEEKDEQTLERIQLCSSLAAGFPHFASGIWRNWGRDTFISLRGLILLTGRYEEARYLILSYGGCLRHGLIPNLLADGKVARYNARDSVWWWLYSISNYTNSVPDGYEILSDKVSRLYPTHDSPAQVAGAHDQLLYDVIHEVLLRHLQLLSFRERGAGHSLDSNMNDEGFNNQIGVDSKTGFVFGGNRWNCGTWMDKMGSSEKASNKGHPATPRDGSAIELIALCRTTVSWLIHMNKENYYPYDSVETSSGTSGKTKLLLTDWLNRIDENFEKEFWIDESNSSQFVNRKQIYKDTINSTLQWTNYQLRPNFLIAAVIIWLALKQVETILLGKYGIKAIDPSDYNYVGDYVNDDDSYDFKRAHGFNYHNGPE
;
A
#
# COMPACT_ATOMS: atom_id res chain seq x y z
N MET A 1 9.75 -33.73 -44.08
CA MET A 1 9.32 -34.35 -42.81
C MET A 1 9.71 -35.81 -42.85
N LYS A 2 10.66 -36.23 -42.02
CA LYS A 2 10.99 -37.65 -41.87
C LYS A 2 10.11 -38.22 -40.75
N SER A 3 8.91 -38.67 -41.12
CA SER A 3 7.97 -39.31 -40.21
C SER A 3 8.21 -40.82 -40.24
N PHE A 4 8.59 -41.41 -39.12
CA PHE A 4 8.85 -42.86 -39.03
C PHE A 4 7.82 -43.55 -38.15
N ILE A 5 7.64 -44.85 -38.40
CA ILE A 5 6.84 -45.74 -37.57
C ILE A 5 7.81 -46.56 -36.72
N ASP A 6 7.59 -46.57 -35.40
CA ASP A 6 8.22 -47.55 -34.52
C ASP A 6 7.52 -48.90 -34.73
N LEU A 7 8.18 -49.79 -35.46
CA LEU A 7 7.62 -51.10 -35.81
C LEU A 7 7.48 -52.02 -34.60
N ASP A 8 8.37 -51.91 -33.62
CA ASP A 8 8.33 -52.74 -32.40
C ASP A 8 7.12 -52.36 -31.53
N LEU A 9 6.85 -51.06 -31.43
CA LEU A 9 5.66 -50.55 -30.75
C LEU A 9 4.38 -50.93 -31.53
N ALA A 10 4.40 -50.83 -32.86
CA ALA A 10 3.27 -51.21 -33.70
C ALA A 10 2.94 -52.71 -33.57
N GLU A 11 3.96 -53.57 -33.49
CA GLU A 11 3.80 -55.00 -33.25
C GLU A 11 3.09 -55.25 -31.91
N LYS A 12 3.56 -54.64 -30.82
CA LYS A 12 2.94 -54.77 -29.49
C LYS A 12 1.49 -54.33 -29.44
N ILE A 13 1.14 -53.24 -30.12
CA ILE A 13 -0.21 -52.65 -30.06
C ILE A 13 -1.20 -53.40 -30.97
N TYR A 14 -0.79 -53.77 -32.18
CA TYR A 14 -1.72 -54.26 -33.21
C TYR A 14 -1.67 -55.78 -33.42
N PHE A 15 -0.58 -56.44 -33.06
CA PHE A 15 -0.34 -57.88 -33.26
C PHE A 15 -0.39 -58.67 -31.94
N TYR A 16 -1.46 -58.49 -31.15
CA TYR A 16 -1.78 -59.33 -29.98
C TYR A 16 -2.82 -60.40 -30.31
N LYS A 17 -2.77 -61.58 -29.66
CA LYS A 17 -3.67 -62.71 -29.94
C LYS A 17 -5.13 -62.34 -29.66
N ARG A 18 -6.01 -62.52 -30.67
CA ARG A 18 -7.45 -62.23 -30.58
C ARG A 18 -8.26 -63.54 -30.54
N GLU A 19 -8.96 -63.79 -29.44
CA GLU A 19 -9.64 -65.08 -29.18
C GLU A 19 -10.86 -65.35 -30.06
N TYR A 20 -11.43 -64.33 -30.69
CA TYR A 20 -12.61 -64.42 -31.54
C TYR A 20 -12.30 -64.73 -33.02
N LEU A 21 -11.03 -64.88 -33.40
CA LEU A 21 -10.60 -65.18 -34.76
C LEU A 21 -10.05 -66.62 -34.84
N SER A 22 -10.57 -67.41 -35.77
CA SER A 22 -10.35 -68.86 -35.87
C SER A 22 -9.05 -69.27 -36.57
N THR A 23 -8.49 -68.40 -37.43
CA THR A 23 -7.27 -68.71 -38.18
C THR A 23 -6.18 -67.65 -37.99
N LYS A 24 -4.91 -68.09 -38.09
CA LYS A 24 -3.74 -67.19 -38.05
C LYS A 24 -3.80 -66.11 -39.15
N GLN A 25 -4.36 -66.45 -40.31
CA GLN A 25 -4.50 -65.52 -41.44
C GLN A 25 -5.53 -64.41 -41.14
N GLU A 26 -6.68 -64.76 -40.55
CA GLU A 26 -7.68 -63.77 -40.11
C GLU A 26 -7.10 -62.81 -39.08
N TRP A 27 -6.30 -63.31 -38.15
CA TRP A 27 -5.62 -62.50 -37.15
C TRP A 27 -4.63 -61.49 -37.74
N ILE A 28 -3.74 -61.94 -38.64
CA ILE A 28 -2.77 -61.08 -39.32
C ILE A 28 -3.49 -60.02 -40.17
N ASN A 29 -4.53 -60.43 -40.90
CA ASN A 29 -5.32 -59.50 -41.73
C ASN A 29 -5.98 -58.41 -40.87
N GLU A 30 -6.57 -58.78 -39.73
CA GLU A 30 -7.19 -57.82 -38.81
C GLU A 30 -6.17 -56.87 -38.16
N ALA A 31 -5.00 -57.38 -37.74
CA ALA A 31 -3.90 -56.56 -37.23
C ALA A 31 -3.39 -55.55 -38.28
N CYS A 32 -3.15 -56.01 -39.50
CA CYS A 32 -2.75 -55.18 -40.63
C CYS A 32 -3.81 -54.12 -40.98
N ASN A 33 -5.10 -54.48 -40.93
CA ASN A 33 -6.21 -53.55 -41.18
C ASN A 33 -6.30 -52.48 -40.09
N GLN A 34 -6.17 -52.84 -38.80
CA GLN A 34 -6.18 -51.86 -37.71
C GLN A 34 -4.98 -50.90 -37.78
N LEU A 35 -3.78 -51.42 -38.02
CA LEU A 35 -2.59 -50.58 -38.24
C LEU A 35 -2.79 -49.66 -39.44
N ARG A 36 -3.26 -50.18 -40.58
CA ARG A 36 -3.58 -49.38 -41.78
C ARG A 36 -4.59 -48.28 -41.47
N ASN A 37 -5.67 -48.59 -40.74
CA ASN A 37 -6.69 -47.62 -40.36
C ASN A 37 -6.11 -46.53 -39.46
N ARG A 38 -5.25 -46.87 -38.49
CA ARG A 38 -4.57 -45.89 -37.65
C ARG A 38 -3.62 -45.00 -38.46
N LEU A 39 -2.80 -45.59 -39.33
CA LEU A 39 -1.88 -44.84 -40.18
C LEU A 39 -2.65 -43.90 -41.10
N ASN A 40 -3.75 -44.35 -41.71
CA ASN A 40 -4.63 -43.51 -42.51
C ASN A 40 -5.21 -42.35 -41.69
N TYR A 41 -5.63 -42.60 -40.45
CA TYR A 41 -6.11 -41.55 -39.55
C TYR A 41 -5.03 -40.51 -39.21
N LEU A 42 -3.83 -40.96 -38.82
CA LEU A 42 -2.70 -40.07 -38.49
C LEU A 42 -2.23 -39.28 -39.72
N ASN A 43 -2.13 -39.94 -40.88
CA ASN A 43 -1.82 -39.30 -42.14
C ASN A 43 -2.89 -38.27 -42.52
N ASN A 44 -4.17 -38.54 -42.28
CA ASN A 44 -5.24 -37.57 -42.51
C ASN A 44 -5.12 -36.34 -41.58
N ILE A 45 -4.71 -36.51 -40.32
CA ILE A 45 -4.42 -35.37 -39.43
C ILE A 45 -3.26 -34.53 -39.98
N LEU A 46 -2.15 -35.17 -40.36
CA LEU A 46 -0.99 -34.48 -40.94
C LEU A 46 -1.34 -33.81 -42.26
N TYR A 47 -2.10 -34.48 -43.12
CA TYR A 47 -2.61 -33.96 -44.39
C TYR A 47 -3.46 -32.70 -44.17
N LYS A 48 -4.40 -32.72 -43.21
CA LYS A 48 -5.19 -31.53 -42.85
C LYS A 48 -4.30 -30.38 -42.35
N LYS A 49 -3.28 -30.67 -41.53
CA LYS A 49 -2.33 -29.64 -41.05
C LYS A 49 -1.49 -29.07 -42.19
N LEU A 50 -0.99 -29.93 -43.08
CA LEU A 50 -0.20 -29.52 -44.24
C LEU A 50 -1.04 -28.68 -45.21
N ASN A 51 -2.26 -29.10 -45.52
CA ASN A 51 -3.17 -28.34 -46.37
C ASN A 51 -3.44 -26.96 -45.81
N ARG A 52 -3.72 -26.82 -44.51
CA ARG A 52 -3.89 -25.50 -43.89
C ARG A 52 -2.66 -24.61 -44.06
N ARG A 53 -1.45 -25.16 -43.94
CA ARG A 53 -0.19 -24.43 -44.13
C ARG A 53 0.05 -24.04 -45.58
N LEU A 54 -0.23 -24.94 -46.51
CA LEU A 54 -0.12 -24.67 -47.95
C LEU A 54 -1.13 -23.62 -48.40
N THR A 55 -2.38 -23.68 -47.92
CA THR A 55 -3.38 -22.63 -48.15
C THR A 55 -2.87 -21.28 -47.64
N ARG A 56 -2.35 -21.23 -46.41
CA ARG A 56 -1.75 -20.02 -45.84
C ARG A 56 -0.58 -19.50 -46.68
N ALA A 57 0.31 -20.38 -47.15
CA ALA A 57 1.41 -20.00 -48.03
C ALA A 57 0.91 -19.39 -49.35
N ILE A 58 -0.12 -19.98 -49.96
CA ILE A 58 -0.75 -19.44 -51.18
C ILE A 58 -1.36 -18.07 -50.90
N ASP A 59 -2.11 -17.92 -49.81
CA ASP A 59 -2.74 -16.66 -49.43
C ASP A 59 -1.70 -15.56 -49.22
N ASN A 60 -0.59 -15.86 -48.55
CA ASN A 60 0.52 -14.93 -48.32
C ASN A 60 1.24 -14.56 -49.62
N CYS A 61 1.48 -15.51 -50.53
CA CYS A 61 2.02 -15.21 -51.87
C CYS A 61 1.10 -14.26 -52.64
N ILE A 62 -0.22 -14.49 -52.60
CA ILE A 62 -1.22 -13.62 -53.23
C ILE A 62 -1.21 -12.24 -52.59
N ALA A 63 -1.14 -12.16 -51.25
CA ALA A 63 -1.08 -10.89 -50.52
C ALA A 63 0.19 -10.09 -50.86
N SER A 64 1.35 -10.75 -50.91
CA SER A 64 2.63 -10.15 -51.31
C SER A 64 2.56 -9.59 -52.73
N CYS A 65 2.02 -10.36 -53.68
CA CYS A 65 1.82 -9.89 -55.05
C CYS A 65 0.85 -8.70 -55.13
N ARG A 66 -0.27 -8.75 -54.39
CA ARG A 66 -1.22 -7.63 -54.29
C ARG A 66 -0.54 -6.37 -53.80
N TYR A 67 0.26 -6.47 -52.74
CA TYR A 67 0.99 -5.34 -52.18
C TYR A 67 1.98 -4.76 -53.18
N HIS A 68 2.86 -5.59 -53.76
CA HIS A 68 3.94 -5.11 -54.62
C HIS A 68 3.46 -4.51 -55.95
N PHE A 69 2.37 -5.01 -56.54
CA PHE A 69 1.95 -4.64 -57.90
C PHE A 69 0.67 -3.79 -57.95
N PHE A 70 -0.24 -3.93 -56.98
CA PHE A 70 -1.60 -3.40 -57.11
C PHE A 70 -2.04 -2.48 -55.97
N ALA A 71 -1.50 -2.63 -54.76
CA ALA A 71 -1.91 -1.84 -53.61
C ALA A 71 -1.56 -0.35 -53.82
N TYR A 72 -2.44 0.53 -53.33
CA TYR A 72 -2.27 1.97 -53.53
C TYR A 72 -1.08 2.53 -52.75
N ASP A 73 -0.73 1.89 -51.65
CA ASP A 73 0.34 2.16 -50.69
C ASP A 73 1.56 1.23 -50.86
N GLY A 74 1.52 0.33 -51.83
CA GLY A 74 2.65 -0.52 -52.19
C GLY A 74 3.56 0.09 -53.27
N PRO A 75 4.69 -0.55 -53.60
CA PRO A 75 5.69 -0.02 -54.54
C PRO A 75 5.24 0.04 -56.01
N LYS A 76 4.14 -0.63 -56.37
CA LYS A 76 3.53 -0.62 -57.73
C LYS A 76 4.52 -0.93 -58.84
N TYR A 77 5.25 -2.04 -58.69
CA TYR A 77 6.16 -2.49 -59.74
C TYR A 77 5.40 -2.72 -61.06
N LYS A 78 5.97 -2.23 -62.16
CA LYS A 78 5.34 -2.33 -63.50
C LYS A 78 5.80 -3.55 -64.30
N ILE A 79 6.94 -4.12 -63.91
CA ILE A 79 7.63 -5.18 -64.65
C ILE A 79 7.97 -6.28 -63.66
N LEU A 80 7.73 -7.53 -64.05
CA LEU A 80 8.29 -8.70 -63.40
C LEU A 80 9.69 -8.93 -63.94
N SER A 81 10.69 -8.83 -63.09
CA SER A 81 12.09 -9.03 -63.47
C SER A 81 12.83 -9.77 -62.36
N LEU A 82 13.73 -10.67 -62.74
CA LEU A 82 14.64 -11.32 -61.80
C LEU A 82 16.02 -10.67 -61.92
N PRO A 83 16.72 -10.41 -60.81
CA PRO A 83 16.30 -10.61 -59.41
C PRO A 83 15.51 -9.45 -58.80
N SER A 84 15.33 -8.33 -59.52
CA SER A 84 14.93 -7.03 -58.98
C SER A 84 13.46 -6.88 -58.56
N THR A 85 12.52 -7.53 -59.24
CA THR A 85 11.07 -7.43 -58.97
C THR A 85 10.37 -8.78 -59.13
N PRO A 86 10.68 -9.77 -58.26
CA PRO A 86 10.09 -11.10 -58.35
C PRO A 86 8.60 -11.08 -57.98
N PHE A 87 7.85 -12.07 -58.46
CA PHE A 87 6.40 -12.22 -58.19
C PHE A 87 6.09 -12.37 -56.69
N VAL A 88 6.95 -13.08 -55.97
CA VAL A 88 7.00 -13.19 -54.50
C VAL A 88 8.47 -13.05 -54.13
N GLY A 89 8.77 -12.32 -53.06
CA GLY A 89 10.16 -12.12 -52.68
C GLY A 89 10.85 -13.40 -52.22
N ASN A 90 12.18 -13.36 -52.30
CA ASN A 90 12.99 -14.54 -52.07
C ASN A 90 13.36 -14.66 -50.59
N ASP A 91 12.99 -15.77 -49.97
CA ASP A 91 13.23 -16.05 -48.54
C ASP A 91 14.64 -16.58 -48.28
N PHE A 92 15.35 -17.02 -49.32
CA PHE A 92 16.68 -17.62 -49.20
C PHE A 92 17.65 -16.99 -50.19
N HIS A 93 18.83 -16.70 -49.70
CA HIS A 93 19.99 -16.40 -50.51
C HIS A 93 20.51 -17.69 -51.15
N TYR A 94 20.89 -17.63 -52.43
CA TYR A 94 21.51 -18.73 -53.16
C TYR A 94 22.86 -18.29 -53.73
N PRO A 95 23.88 -19.17 -53.76
CA PRO A 95 25.19 -18.82 -54.30
C PRO A 95 25.13 -18.38 -55.77
N ASN A 96 25.95 -17.38 -56.13
CA ASN A 96 26.04 -16.71 -57.44
C ASN A 96 24.77 -15.99 -57.93
N GLN A 97 23.69 -15.96 -57.15
CA GLN A 97 22.39 -15.36 -57.53
C GLN A 97 21.83 -15.86 -58.88
N GLU A 98 22.36 -16.96 -59.42
CA GLU A 98 21.86 -17.55 -60.66
C GLU A 98 20.51 -18.22 -60.42
N PHE A 99 19.51 -17.81 -61.21
CA PHE A 99 18.18 -18.37 -61.11
C PHE A 99 18.15 -19.76 -61.76
N LYS A 100 17.99 -20.78 -60.92
CA LYS A 100 17.90 -22.19 -61.32
C LYS A 100 16.48 -22.70 -61.16
N HIS A 101 16.08 -23.66 -61.98
CA HIS A 101 14.77 -24.30 -61.83
C HIS A 101 14.67 -24.95 -60.43
N PRO A 102 13.51 -24.94 -59.73
CA PRO A 102 13.38 -25.54 -58.41
C PRO A 102 13.90 -26.98 -58.32
N ASP A 103 13.69 -27.79 -59.37
CA ASP A 103 14.21 -29.16 -59.43
C ASP A 103 15.74 -29.22 -59.49
N GLU A 104 16.38 -28.27 -60.19
CA GLU A 104 17.83 -28.15 -60.24
C GLU A 104 18.38 -27.70 -58.87
N ILE A 105 17.72 -26.74 -58.21
CA ILE A 105 18.06 -26.31 -56.85
C ILE A 105 17.97 -27.51 -55.89
N ASN A 106 16.90 -28.29 -55.96
CA ASN A 106 16.74 -29.49 -55.13
C ASN A 106 17.87 -30.50 -55.40
N GLN A 107 18.21 -30.76 -56.66
CA GLN A 107 19.32 -31.65 -57.02
C GLN A 107 20.66 -31.13 -56.49
N LEU A 108 20.92 -29.82 -56.55
CA LEU A 108 22.15 -29.22 -56.03
C LEU A 108 22.21 -29.27 -54.51
N ILE A 109 21.11 -28.99 -53.81
CA ILE A 109 21.03 -29.09 -52.35
C ILE A 109 21.25 -30.55 -51.90
N GLU A 110 20.75 -31.53 -52.65
CA GLU A 110 20.91 -32.95 -52.32
C GLU A 110 22.32 -33.50 -52.59
N ASN A 111 22.98 -33.00 -53.65
CA ASN A 111 24.23 -33.60 -54.16
C ASN A 111 25.49 -32.75 -53.96
N ASP A 112 25.37 -31.45 -53.65
CA ASP A 112 26.49 -30.51 -53.49
C ASP A 112 26.46 -29.85 -52.10
N LEU A 113 27.31 -30.37 -51.21
CA LEU A 113 27.48 -29.86 -49.84
C LEU A 113 27.99 -28.42 -49.80
N HIS A 114 28.79 -28.01 -50.79
CA HIS A 114 29.28 -26.64 -50.87
C HIS A 114 28.13 -25.72 -51.23
N TYR A 115 27.36 -26.02 -52.29
CA TYR A 115 26.17 -25.27 -52.65
C TYR A 115 25.19 -25.14 -51.47
N GLN A 116 24.90 -26.25 -50.79
CA GLN A 116 24.03 -26.30 -49.61
C GLN A 116 24.48 -25.32 -48.50
N SER A 117 25.78 -25.18 -48.26
CA SER A 117 26.32 -24.30 -47.21
C SER A 117 26.11 -22.81 -47.47
N TYR A 118 25.83 -22.41 -48.72
CA TYR A 118 25.54 -21.03 -49.12
C TYR A 118 24.05 -20.74 -49.32
N VAL A 119 23.17 -21.72 -49.10
CA VAL A 119 21.72 -21.49 -49.08
C VAL A 119 21.33 -20.97 -47.70
N MET A 120 21.19 -19.65 -47.57
CA MET A 120 21.00 -18.99 -46.27
C MET A 120 19.64 -18.29 -46.21
N ALA A 121 18.97 -18.34 -45.06
CA ALA A 121 17.69 -17.68 -44.91
C ALA A 121 17.84 -16.15 -44.77
N HIS A 122 16.99 -15.40 -45.45
CA HIS A 122 16.88 -13.95 -45.26
C HIS A 122 16.22 -13.63 -43.91
N ASN A 123 16.59 -12.48 -43.35
CA ASN A 123 15.91 -11.94 -42.18
C ASN A 123 14.65 -11.16 -42.59
N GLY A 124 13.90 -10.66 -41.62
CA GLY A 124 12.69 -9.90 -41.84
C GLY A 124 11.90 -9.80 -40.56
N TRP A 125 10.61 -9.55 -40.70
CA TRP A 125 9.70 -9.48 -39.56
C TRP A 125 8.38 -10.21 -39.86
N VAL A 126 7.73 -10.66 -38.79
CA VAL A 126 6.49 -11.46 -38.85
C VAL A 126 5.43 -10.75 -38.02
N MET A 127 4.27 -10.48 -38.62
CA MET A 127 3.13 -9.87 -37.94
C MET A 127 2.68 -10.72 -36.74
N ASN A 128 2.59 -10.10 -35.56
CA ASN A 128 2.11 -10.71 -34.31
C ASN A 128 2.88 -11.97 -33.86
N ASN A 129 4.18 -12.05 -34.17
CA ASN A 129 5.01 -13.16 -33.71
C ASN A 129 5.39 -13.02 -32.22
N ASP A 130 5.68 -14.14 -31.57
CA ASP A 130 6.21 -14.17 -30.21
C ASP A 130 7.66 -13.64 -30.20
N PRO A 131 7.95 -12.50 -29.54
CA PRO A 131 9.28 -11.90 -29.54
C PRO A 131 10.31 -12.73 -28.74
N LEU A 132 9.87 -13.67 -27.91
CA LEU A 132 10.77 -14.54 -27.14
C LEU A 132 11.27 -15.74 -27.96
N ARG A 133 10.76 -15.93 -29.18
CA ARG A 133 11.10 -17.06 -30.05
C ARG A 133 11.62 -16.58 -31.39
N CYS A 134 12.73 -17.17 -31.83
CA CYS A 134 13.24 -16.91 -33.16
C CYS A 134 12.31 -17.59 -34.18
N PHE A 135 11.74 -16.82 -35.10
CA PHE A 135 10.84 -17.33 -36.14
C PHE A 135 11.49 -18.31 -37.13
N ALA A 136 12.82 -18.36 -37.16
CA ALA A 136 13.59 -19.29 -37.97
C ALA A 136 13.87 -20.63 -37.26
N ASP A 137 13.49 -20.77 -36.00
CA ASP A 137 13.70 -22.01 -35.25
C ASP A 137 12.85 -23.16 -35.79
N GLU A 138 13.29 -24.37 -35.46
CA GLU A 138 12.56 -25.58 -35.83
C GLU A 138 11.13 -25.55 -35.27
N GLY A 139 10.16 -25.92 -36.12
CA GLY A 139 8.74 -25.99 -35.73
C GLY A 139 7.94 -24.70 -35.91
N GLN A 140 8.57 -23.57 -36.27
CA GLN A 140 7.85 -22.30 -36.54
C GLN A 140 7.16 -22.29 -37.90
N PHE A 141 7.74 -22.95 -38.90
CA PHE A 141 7.22 -23.05 -40.29
C PHE A 141 6.96 -21.70 -40.98
N VAL A 142 7.54 -20.58 -40.51
CA VAL A 142 7.34 -19.23 -41.05
C VAL A 142 7.73 -19.14 -42.53
N TYR A 143 8.93 -19.62 -42.88
CA TYR A 143 9.38 -19.67 -44.28
C TYR A 143 8.53 -20.60 -45.15
N LEU A 144 8.05 -21.73 -44.60
CA LEU A 144 7.18 -22.66 -45.34
C LEU A 144 5.80 -22.03 -45.63
N CYS A 145 5.25 -21.32 -44.65
CA CYS A 145 3.97 -20.64 -44.73
C CYS A 145 4.07 -19.27 -45.41
N ARG A 146 5.27 -18.80 -45.80
CA ARG A 146 5.52 -17.47 -46.37
C ARG A 146 4.99 -16.34 -45.48
N ASP A 147 5.10 -16.50 -44.17
CA ASP A 147 4.65 -15.51 -43.17
C ASP A 147 5.63 -14.36 -42.97
N LEU A 148 6.86 -14.49 -43.49
CA LEU A 148 7.92 -13.50 -43.34
C LEU A 148 7.71 -12.36 -44.34
N ILE A 149 7.83 -11.12 -43.85
CA ILE A 149 8.08 -9.96 -44.71
C ILE A 149 9.60 -9.81 -44.75
N GLN A 150 10.21 -10.37 -45.79
CA GLN A 150 11.65 -10.56 -45.89
C GLN A 150 12.41 -9.30 -46.34
N TRP A 151 13.61 -9.14 -45.83
CA TRP A 151 14.62 -8.16 -46.23
C TRP A 151 15.68 -8.86 -47.07
N SER A 152 15.59 -8.76 -48.39
CA SER A 152 16.45 -9.52 -49.33
C SER A 152 17.90 -9.07 -49.35
N ASP A 153 18.21 -7.93 -48.75
CA ASP A 153 19.55 -7.39 -48.53
C ASP A 153 20.26 -8.00 -47.31
N LEU A 154 19.51 -8.65 -46.39
CA LEU A 154 20.04 -9.15 -45.12
C LEU A 154 19.91 -10.67 -44.97
N ILE A 155 21.00 -11.31 -44.54
CA ILE A 155 21.00 -12.73 -44.13
C ILE A 155 20.75 -12.82 -42.63
N LYS A 156 19.88 -13.74 -42.20
CA LYS A 156 19.60 -13.97 -40.78
C LYS A 156 20.74 -14.75 -40.11
N LEU A 157 21.35 -14.15 -39.10
CA LEU A 157 22.38 -14.79 -38.29
C LEU A 157 21.75 -15.80 -37.31
N ARG A 158 22.22 -17.05 -37.35
CA ARG A 158 21.77 -18.12 -36.45
C ARG A 158 22.63 -18.17 -35.20
N CYS A 159 22.26 -17.41 -34.17
CA CYS A 159 23.00 -17.38 -32.89
C CYS A 159 22.89 -18.68 -32.09
N GLY A 160 21.83 -19.47 -32.31
CA GLY A 160 21.55 -20.69 -31.55
C GLY A 160 20.96 -20.42 -30.17
N SER A 161 20.97 -21.46 -29.34
CA SER A 161 20.50 -21.44 -27.95
C SER A 161 21.62 -21.23 -26.93
N LYS A 162 22.87 -21.47 -27.35
CA LYS A 162 24.09 -21.35 -26.55
C LYS A 162 25.30 -21.06 -27.43
N ARG A 163 26.41 -20.64 -26.81
CA ARG A 163 27.66 -20.25 -27.48
C ARG A 163 28.21 -21.34 -28.41
N GLU A 164 28.06 -22.60 -28.01
CA GLU A 164 28.60 -23.76 -28.72
C GLU A 164 27.86 -24.08 -30.03
N ASP A 165 26.65 -23.56 -30.23
CA ASP A 165 25.83 -23.86 -31.40
C ASP A 165 26.38 -23.17 -32.68
N CYS A 166 27.06 -22.04 -32.53
CA CYS A 166 27.75 -21.30 -33.60
C CYS A 166 28.98 -20.51 -33.07
N PRO A 167 30.09 -21.18 -32.70
CA PRO A 167 31.23 -20.55 -32.01
C PRO A 167 31.92 -19.44 -32.81
N SER A 168 32.04 -19.60 -34.12
CA SER A 168 32.68 -18.60 -35.00
C SER A 168 31.90 -17.29 -35.04
N LEU A 169 30.56 -17.37 -35.10
CA LEU A 169 29.69 -16.20 -35.08
C LEU A 169 29.76 -15.50 -33.72
N TYR A 170 29.71 -16.25 -32.62
CA TYR A 170 29.84 -15.69 -31.28
C TYR A 170 31.17 -14.94 -31.12
N THR A 171 32.28 -15.53 -31.58
CA THR A 171 33.61 -14.89 -31.52
C THR A 171 33.66 -13.61 -32.36
N TYR A 172 33.11 -13.64 -33.58
CA TYR A 172 33.03 -12.46 -34.44
C TYR A 172 32.21 -11.34 -33.80
N MET A 173 31.02 -11.66 -33.28
CA MET A 173 30.14 -10.69 -32.64
C MET A 173 30.74 -10.13 -31.35
N LYS A 174 31.45 -10.96 -30.57
CA LYS A 174 32.18 -10.51 -29.39
C LYS A 174 33.26 -9.48 -29.76
N GLU A 175 34.02 -9.72 -30.83
CA GLU A 175 35.01 -8.74 -31.29
C GLU A 175 34.37 -7.47 -31.87
N TYR A 176 33.26 -7.61 -32.61
CA TYR A 176 32.47 -6.46 -33.05
C TYR A 176 31.97 -5.63 -31.86
N THR A 177 31.42 -6.28 -30.84
CA THR A 177 30.99 -5.60 -29.61
C THR A 177 32.15 -4.94 -28.88
N ARG A 178 33.35 -5.55 -28.86
CA ARG A 178 34.55 -4.92 -28.32
C ARG A 178 34.85 -3.61 -29.05
N LEU A 179 34.85 -3.62 -30.39
CA LEU A 179 35.11 -2.45 -31.22
C LEU A 179 34.08 -1.34 -30.93
N ILE A 180 32.79 -1.68 -30.86
CA ILE A 180 31.73 -0.72 -30.53
C ILE A 180 31.95 -0.13 -29.13
N ALA A 181 32.19 -0.97 -28.12
CA ALA A 181 32.36 -0.55 -26.74
C ALA A 181 33.61 0.32 -26.51
N THR A 182 34.70 0.09 -27.27
CA THR A 182 35.91 0.91 -27.20
C THR A 182 35.81 2.22 -28.00
N THR A 183 34.86 2.32 -28.93
CA THR A 183 34.74 3.48 -29.83
C THR A 183 33.64 4.44 -29.42
N PHE A 184 32.52 3.93 -28.91
CA PHE A 184 31.30 4.72 -28.62
C PHE A 184 30.93 4.69 -27.15
N HIS A 185 30.18 5.71 -26.72
CA HIS A 185 29.61 5.79 -25.37
C HIS A 185 28.44 4.83 -25.14
N GLY A 186 27.88 4.26 -26.21
CA GLY A 186 26.70 3.42 -26.15
C GLY A 186 26.29 2.91 -27.53
N CYS A 187 25.18 2.17 -27.57
CA CYS A 187 24.57 1.69 -28.82
C CYS A 187 23.04 1.89 -28.84
N ARG A 188 22.48 1.94 -30.05
CA ARG A 188 21.05 1.72 -30.31
C ARG A 188 20.87 0.27 -30.79
N LEU A 189 20.12 -0.54 -30.04
CA LEU A 189 19.72 -1.88 -30.45
C LEU A 189 18.50 -1.79 -31.36
N ASP A 190 18.74 -1.94 -32.65
CA ASP A 190 17.70 -2.01 -33.66
C ASP A 190 16.91 -3.33 -33.54
N ASN A 191 15.59 -3.26 -33.64
CA ASN A 191 14.70 -4.43 -33.56
C ASN A 191 15.05 -5.39 -32.42
N CYS A 192 15.32 -4.87 -31.22
CA CYS A 192 15.87 -5.61 -30.08
C CYS A 192 15.01 -6.84 -29.70
N HIS A 193 13.70 -6.73 -29.88
CA HIS A 193 12.72 -7.79 -29.62
C HIS A 193 12.85 -9.00 -30.56
N SER A 194 13.62 -8.89 -31.65
CA SER A 194 13.89 -9.99 -32.59
C SER A 194 15.26 -10.65 -32.39
N THR A 195 16.04 -10.17 -31.41
CA THR A 195 17.35 -10.75 -31.06
C THR A 195 17.17 -11.74 -29.91
N PRO A 196 17.77 -12.95 -29.99
CA PRO A 196 17.72 -13.90 -28.88
C PRO A 196 18.22 -13.27 -27.58
N LEU A 197 17.39 -13.32 -26.53
CA LEU A 197 17.59 -12.56 -25.31
C LEU A 197 18.94 -12.86 -24.63
N TRP A 198 19.29 -14.14 -24.52
CA TRP A 198 20.57 -14.59 -23.94
C TRP A 198 21.78 -14.02 -24.70
N PHE A 199 21.67 -13.92 -26.03
CA PHE A 199 22.75 -13.45 -26.89
C PHE A 199 22.93 -11.94 -26.76
N ALA A 200 21.81 -11.20 -26.76
CA ALA A 200 21.83 -9.76 -26.54
C ALA A 200 22.43 -9.42 -25.16
N GLN A 201 21.99 -10.13 -24.11
CA GLN A 201 22.54 -9.98 -22.76
C GLN A 201 24.05 -10.19 -22.74
N GLU A 202 24.54 -11.32 -23.25
CA GLU A 202 25.97 -11.65 -23.28
C GLU A 202 26.84 -10.60 -23.98
N MET A 203 26.37 -10.09 -25.13
CA MET A 203 27.08 -9.04 -25.85
C MET A 203 27.09 -7.74 -25.04
N MET A 204 25.95 -7.34 -24.49
CA MET A 204 25.85 -6.09 -23.73
C MET A 204 26.59 -6.14 -22.38
N ASP A 205 26.61 -7.29 -21.72
CA ASP A 205 27.40 -7.54 -20.52
C ASP A 205 28.90 -7.41 -20.84
N TYR A 206 29.35 -7.98 -21.97
CA TYR A 206 30.72 -7.84 -22.42
C TYR A 206 31.08 -6.39 -22.80
N ALA A 207 30.15 -5.65 -23.44
CA ALA A 207 30.33 -4.23 -23.71
C ALA A 207 30.54 -3.43 -22.41
N ARG A 208 29.80 -3.78 -21.34
CA ARG A 208 29.90 -3.13 -20.02
C ARG A 208 31.10 -3.59 -19.20
N GLU A 209 31.60 -4.79 -19.43
CA GLU A 209 32.89 -5.22 -18.89
C GLU A 209 34.03 -4.32 -19.40
N ILE A 210 33.97 -3.92 -20.67
CA ILE A 210 34.95 -3.03 -21.30
C ILE A 210 34.72 -1.56 -20.93
N ASN A 211 33.46 -1.11 -20.99
CA ASN A 211 33.04 0.25 -20.67
C ASN A 211 31.88 0.21 -19.68
N PRO A 212 32.13 0.34 -18.36
CA PRO A 212 31.09 0.25 -17.33
C PRO A 212 29.93 1.25 -17.49
N ASN A 213 30.15 2.36 -18.20
CA ASN A 213 29.15 3.39 -18.46
C ASN A 213 28.48 3.25 -19.84
N PHE A 214 28.64 2.11 -20.52
CA PHE A 214 28.10 1.89 -21.86
C PHE A 214 26.57 1.97 -21.86
N TYR A 215 26.05 2.97 -22.58
CA TYR A 215 24.62 3.29 -22.64
C TYR A 215 23.89 2.44 -23.69
N ILE A 216 22.76 1.85 -23.33
CA ILE A 216 21.98 0.99 -24.22
C ILE A 216 20.60 1.61 -24.45
N ASN A 217 20.37 2.10 -25.66
CA ASN A 217 19.05 2.50 -26.14
C ASN A 217 18.47 1.36 -26.98
N ALA A 218 17.19 1.04 -26.85
CA ALA A 218 16.59 -0.06 -27.62
C ALA A 218 15.29 0.34 -28.31
N GLU A 219 15.16 -0.11 -29.56
CA GLU A 219 13.87 -0.18 -30.22
C GLU A 219 13.18 -1.50 -29.85
N LEU A 220 12.19 -1.40 -28.95
CA LEU A 220 11.55 -2.54 -28.33
C LEU A 220 10.03 -2.40 -28.38
N PHE A 221 9.39 -3.26 -29.17
CA PHE A 221 7.94 -3.30 -29.35
C PHE A 221 7.43 -4.74 -29.23
N THR A 222 7.34 -5.24 -28.00
CA THR A 222 6.89 -6.63 -27.76
C THR A 222 5.37 -6.80 -27.75
N GLY A 223 4.61 -5.69 -27.77
CA GLY A 223 3.17 -5.69 -27.59
C GLY A 223 2.71 -5.93 -26.15
N SER A 224 3.64 -6.11 -25.20
CA SER A 224 3.35 -6.34 -23.79
C SER A 224 4.36 -5.64 -22.90
N GLN A 225 3.90 -4.70 -22.07
CA GLN A 225 4.79 -3.98 -21.13
C GLN A 225 5.55 -4.94 -20.20
N SER A 226 4.94 -6.08 -19.83
CA SER A 226 5.61 -7.09 -19.00
C SER A 226 6.79 -7.76 -19.70
N ILE A 227 6.68 -7.98 -21.01
CA ILE A 227 7.76 -8.55 -21.83
C ILE A 227 8.81 -7.48 -22.07
N ASP A 228 8.42 -6.24 -22.35
CA ASP A 228 9.38 -5.12 -22.44
C ASP A 228 10.24 -5.02 -21.17
N ILE A 229 9.62 -5.07 -19.98
CA ILE A 229 10.32 -5.06 -18.68
C ILE A 229 11.28 -6.26 -18.54
N HIS A 230 10.88 -7.44 -19.03
CA HIS A 230 11.74 -8.62 -19.01
C HIS A 230 13.01 -8.40 -19.83
N PHE A 231 12.89 -7.87 -21.05
CA PHE A 231 14.04 -7.51 -21.89
C PHE A 231 14.91 -6.43 -21.24
N ILE A 232 14.29 -5.37 -20.70
CA ILE A 232 14.99 -4.28 -20.03
C ILE A 232 15.85 -4.82 -18.89
N ASN A 233 15.28 -5.64 -18.02
CA ASN A 233 15.99 -6.15 -16.85
C ASN A 233 17.08 -7.18 -17.19
N GLN A 234 16.85 -8.01 -18.21
CA GLN A 234 17.81 -9.06 -18.61
C GLN A 234 19.01 -8.50 -19.37
N ILE A 235 18.80 -7.59 -20.32
CA ILE A 235 19.88 -6.97 -21.11
C ILE A 235 20.48 -5.77 -20.34
N GLY A 236 19.73 -5.20 -19.40
CA GLY A 236 20.05 -3.96 -18.71
C GLY A 236 19.90 -2.74 -19.61
N ILE A 237 18.82 -2.66 -20.41
CA ILE A 237 18.56 -1.52 -21.31
C ILE A 237 18.40 -0.24 -20.49
N ASN A 238 19.05 0.86 -20.89
CA ASN A 238 18.93 2.15 -20.22
C ASN A 238 17.65 2.86 -20.64
N SER A 239 17.36 2.95 -21.94
CA SER A 239 16.16 3.63 -22.45
C SER A 239 15.51 2.94 -23.64
N LEU A 240 14.24 3.27 -23.86
CA LEU A 240 13.47 2.85 -25.02
C LEU A 240 13.29 4.00 -26.02
N VAL A 241 13.29 3.68 -27.31
CA VAL A 241 12.88 4.61 -28.36
C VAL A 241 11.37 4.83 -28.29
N LYS A 242 10.95 6.09 -28.26
CA LYS A 242 9.55 6.54 -28.38
C LYS A 242 9.47 7.56 -29.51
N GLU A 243 8.42 7.48 -30.31
CA GLU A 243 8.26 8.30 -31.51
C GLU A 243 6.91 9.03 -31.51
N THR A 244 6.88 10.24 -32.06
CA THR A 244 5.64 11.04 -32.11
C THR A 244 4.90 10.95 -33.43
N TRP A 245 5.44 10.27 -34.44
CA TRP A 245 4.77 10.11 -35.74
C TRP A 245 3.38 9.51 -35.51
N ARG A 246 3.23 8.32 -34.94
CA ARG A 246 1.94 7.62 -34.88
C ARG A 246 0.72 8.41 -34.32
N VAL A 247 0.95 9.49 -33.57
CA VAL A 247 -0.07 10.41 -33.04
C VAL A 247 -0.95 11.03 -34.15
N ASN A 248 -2.26 11.00 -33.96
CA ASN A 248 -3.22 11.54 -34.94
C ASN A 248 -3.97 12.78 -34.45
N HIS A 249 -4.05 13.01 -33.14
CA HIS A 249 -4.78 14.15 -32.55
C HIS A 249 -4.03 14.79 -31.37
N CYS A 250 -4.42 16.02 -31.02
CA CYS A 250 -3.78 16.84 -29.98
C CYS A 250 -3.81 16.18 -28.59
N TYR A 251 -4.98 15.65 -28.19
CA TYR A 251 -5.15 14.93 -26.92
C TYR A 251 -4.15 13.75 -26.77
N GLU A 252 -4.09 12.89 -27.79
CA GLU A 252 -3.18 11.73 -27.83
C GLU A 252 -1.71 12.19 -27.74
N PHE A 253 -1.38 13.34 -28.33
CA PHE A 253 -0.03 13.89 -28.23
C PHE A 253 0.34 14.21 -26.78
N GLY A 254 -0.57 14.84 -26.04
CA GLY A 254 -0.43 15.10 -24.62
C GLY A 254 -0.26 13.83 -23.79
N GLU A 255 -1.04 12.78 -24.08
CA GLU A 255 -0.93 11.50 -23.39
C GLU A 255 0.42 10.83 -23.61
N ILE A 256 0.93 10.80 -24.85
CA ILE A 256 2.25 10.21 -25.12
C ILE A 256 3.37 10.98 -24.41
N ILE A 257 3.31 12.31 -24.37
CA ILE A 257 4.30 13.12 -23.64
C ILE A 257 4.29 12.75 -22.14
N LEU A 258 3.10 12.61 -21.53
CA LEU A 258 2.97 12.21 -20.13
C LEU A 258 3.45 10.77 -19.87
N LEU A 259 3.18 9.85 -20.78
CA LEU A 259 3.60 8.46 -20.66
C LEU A 259 5.12 8.31 -20.78
N THR A 260 5.73 9.11 -21.65
CA THR A 260 7.17 9.07 -21.97
C THR A 260 8.01 9.87 -20.98
N SER A 261 7.45 10.93 -20.39
CA SER A 261 8.15 11.77 -19.41
C SER A 261 8.32 11.07 -18.06
N GLU A 262 9.50 11.22 -17.47
CA GLU A 262 9.84 10.82 -16.11
C GLU A 262 9.44 11.91 -15.11
N SER A 263 8.20 12.39 -15.21
CA SER A 263 7.68 13.44 -14.34
C SER A 263 6.65 12.90 -13.37
N ASP A 264 6.70 13.41 -12.16
CA ASP A 264 5.59 13.30 -11.23
C ASP A 264 4.52 14.36 -11.62
N PRO A 265 3.22 14.09 -11.47
CA PRO A 265 2.21 15.12 -11.67
C PRO A 265 2.40 16.33 -10.74
N ILE A 266 1.97 17.52 -11.14
CA ILE A 266 1.99 18.68 -10.24
C ILE A 266 1.16 18.42 -8.98
N GLY A 267 1.73 18.69 -7.81
CA GLY A 267 1.11 18.44 -6.50
C GLY A 267 1.32 17.01 -6.01
N SER A 268 2.28 16.29 -6.59
CA SER A 268 2.71 14.98 -6.09
C SER A 268 3.30 15.08 -4.68
N PHE A 269 3.00 14.09 -3.85
CA PHE A 269 3.50 14.02 -2.50
C PHE A 269 5.00 13.71 -2.44
N ASN A 270 5.68 14.28 -1.45
CA ASN A 270 7.09 14.00 -1.23
C ASN A 270 7.27 12.54 -0.78
N LYS A 271 8.12 11.80 -1.51
CA LYS A 271 8.49 10.43 -1.17
C LYS A 271 9.26 10.41 0.15
N SER A 272 9.07 9.36 0.96
CA SER A 272 9.73 9.23 2.28
C SER A 272 11.26 9.27 2.17
N ARG A 273 11.94 9.76 3.21
CA ARG A 273 13.42 9.79 3.30
C ARG A 273 14.05 8.40 3.21
N ILE A 274 13.29 7.35 3.53
CA ILE A 274 13.69 5.96 3.30
C ILE A 274 13.21 5.59 1.89
N TYR A 275 14.13 5.64 0.92
CA TYR A 275 13.89 5.18 -0.44
C TYR A 275 13.71 3.67 -0.44
N LYS A 276 12.46 3.22 -0.52
CA LYS A 276 12.19 1.84 -0.95
C LYS A 276 12.55 1.76 -2.43
N LEU A 277 13.33 0.74 -2.82
CA LEU A 277 13.57 0.43 -4.22
C LEU A 277 12.24 -0.06 -4.82
N LEU A 278 11.54 0.83 -5.52
CA LEU A 278 10.25 0.57 -6.15
C LEU A 278 10.43 0.47 -7.67
N PRO A 279 9.65 -0.38 -8.37
CA PRO A 279 9.61 -0.38 -9.82
C PRO A 279 9.23 0.99 -10.37
N THR A 280 9.94 1.47 -11.38
CA THR A 280 9.65 2.73 -12.08
C THR A 280 9.35 2.48 -13.56
N LYS A 281 8.81 3.50 -14.23
CA LYS A 281 8.69 3.48 -15.70
C LYS A 281 10.09 3.39 -16.33
N PRO A 282 10.23 2.71 -17.49
CA PRO A 282 11.48 2.72 -18.22
C PRO A 282 11.79 4.11 -18.76
N TYR A 283 13.07 4.51 -18.72
CA TYR A 283 13.53 5.74 -19.34
C TYR A 283 13.30 5.70 -20.85
N SER A 284 13.13 6.86 -21.46
CA SER A 284 12.81 6.94 -22.89
C SER A 284 13.64 8.00 -23.63
N TRP A 285 13.89 7.72 -24.90
CA TRP A 285 14.36 8.70 -25.88
C TRP A 285 13.18 9.06 -26.77
N PHE A 286 12.72 10.31 -26.65
CA PHE A 286 11.52 10.77 -27.32
C PHE A 286 11.84 11.54 -28.59
N TYR A 287 11.51 10.94 -29.72
CA TYR A 287 11.81 11.45 -31.04
C TYR A 287 10.62 12.22 -31.63
N ASP A 288 10.88 13.43 -32.11
CA ASP A 288 9.94 14.11 -33.01
C ASP A 288 9.73 13.29 -34.30
N GLN A 289 10.83 12.88 -34.94
CA GLN A 289 10.86 11.99 -36.08
C GLN A 289 12.11 11.10 -36.00
N THR A 290 11.93 9.79 -36.11
CA THR A 290 13.05 8.85 -36.29
C THR A 290 13.51 8.82 -37.75
N HIS A 291 14.56 8.07 -38.08
CA HIS A 291 15.00 7.92 -39.47
C HIS A 291 14.09 6.99 -40.28
N ASP A 292 13.41 6.03 -39.64
CA ASP A 292 12.48 5.08 -40.30
C ASP A 292 11.08 5.66 -40.52
N ASN A 293 10.82 6.82 -39.91
CA ASN A 293 9.56 7.51 -40.00
C ASN A 293 9.37 8.16 -41.38
N PRO A 294 8.23 7.95 -42.07
CA PRO A 294 7.82 8.80 -43.18
C PRO A 294 7.88 10.28 -42.82
N CYS A 295 8.04 11.15 -43.83
CA CYS A 295 8.20 12.58 -43.60
C CYS A 295 6.97 13.17 -42.89
N GLN A 296 7.19 13.86 -41.76
CA GLN A 296 6.11 14.49 -40.99
C GLN A 296 5.38 15.58 -41.79
N ILE A 297 6.09 16.26 -42.69
CA ILE A 297 5.51 17.31 -43.54
C ILE A 297 4.53 16.71 -44.55
N GLU A 298 4.84 15.55 -45.15
CA GLU A 298 3.93 14.84 -46.06
C GLU A 298 2.68 14.34 -45.33
N LYS A 299 2.84 13.90 -44.08
CA LYS A 299 1.74 13.37 -43.29
C LYS A 299 0.86 14.45 -42.67
N ARG A 300 1.45 15.59 -42.31
CA ARG A 300 0.77 16.72 -41.65
C ARG A 300 1.05 18.02 -42.41
N SER A 301 1.97 18.83 -41.90
CA SER A 301 2.26 20.14 -42.44
C SER A 301 3.62 20.66 -41.95
N VAL A 302 4.08 21.78 -42.52
CA VAL A 302 5.32 22.43 -42.09
C VAL A 302 5.17 22.99 -40.67
N GLU A 303 4.00 23.53 -40.36
CA GLU A 303 3.60 24.10 -39.06
C GLU A 303 3.63 23.09 -37.91
N ASP A 304 3.47 21.79 -38.20
CA ASP A 304 3.55 20.74 -37.18
C ASP A 304 4.99 20.62 -36.64
N SER A 305 5.99 20.88 -37.48
CA SER A 305 7.39 20.59 -37.14
C SER A 305 7.88 21.42 -35.96
N ILE A 306 7.51 22.71 -35.94
CA ILE A 306 7.89 23.62 -34.86
C ILE A 306 7.12 23.33 -33.56
N THR A 307 5.81 23.11 -33.65
CA THR A 307 4.94 22.88 -32.50
C THR A 307 5.21 21.54 -31.83
N ARG A 308 5.48 20.50 -32.62
CA ARG A 308 5.93 19.19 -32.17
C ARG A 308 7.28 19.26 -31.49
N SER A 309 8.24 19.97 -32.07
CA SER A 309 9.56 20.18 -31.48
C SER A 309 9.46 20.83 -30.10
N ALA A 310 8.62 21.86 -29.96
CA ALA A 310 8.40 22.53 -28.68
C ALA A 310 7.80 21.57 -27.63
N CYS A 311 6.80 20.77 -28.03
CA CYS A 311 6.18 19.79 -27.13
C CYS A 311 7.14 18.68 -26.69
N VAL A 312 7.96 18.15 -27.61
CA VAL A 312 9.00 17.14 -27.29
C VAL A 312 10.05 17.72 -26.34
N ALA A 313 10.49 18.97 -26.56
CA ALA A 313 11.45 19.64 -25.69
C ALA A 313 10.93 19.87 -24.25
N MET A 314 9.61 19.94 -24.06
CA MET A 314 9.00 20.05 -22.74
C MET A 314 8.87 18.69 -22.01
N ALA A 315 9.10 17.56 -22.67
CA ALA A 315 9.07 16.25 -22.02
C ALA A 315 10.24 16.09 -21.03
N ASN A 316 10.03 15.37 -19.93
CA ASN A 316 11.10 15.06 -18.96
C ASN A 316 11.77 13.73 -19.29
N CYS A 317 12.47 13.69 -20.41
CA CYS A 317 13.17 12.50 -20.88
C CYS A 317 14.24 12.94 -21.88
N SER A 318 15.08 12.01 -22.32
CA SER A 318 15.99 12.33 -23.43
C SER A 318 15.17 12.61 -24.69
N THR A 319 15.60 13.57 -25.50
CA THR A 319 14.94 13.91 -26.78
C THR A 319 15.84 13.58 -27.96
N GLY A 320 15.24 13.31 -29.12
CA GLY A 320 15.97 12.99 -30.34
C GLY A 320 15.28 13.54 -31.59
N SER A 321 16.06 13.77 -32.64
CA SER A 321 15.55 14.16 -33.95
C SER A 321 16.44 13.58 -35.05
N ASN A 322 15.87 13.36 -36.23
CA ASN A 322 16.60 12.90 -37.40
C ASN A 322 17.07 14.08 -38.25
N ARG A 323 18.30 14.00 -38.79
CA ARG A 323 18.80 15.02 -39.71
C ARG A 323 17.91 15.11 -40.95
N GLY A 324 17.47 16.32 -41.26
CA GLY A 324 16.49 16.59 -42.31
C GLY A 324 15.14 17.08 -41.80
N TYR A 325 14.81 16.76 -40.55
CA TYR A 325 13.60 17.26 -39.91
C TYR A 325 13.71 18.76 -39.64
N ASP A 326 14.81 19.21 -39.02
CA ASP A 326 15.07 20.60 -38.69
C ASP A 326 15.25 21.48 -39.95
N GLU A 327 15.78 20.90 -41.02
CA GLU A 327 15.92 21.52 -42.34
C GLU A 327 14.60 21.54 -43.16
N LEU A 328 13.52 20.94 -42.64
CA LEU A 328 12.20 20.85 -43.29
C LEU A 328 12.25 20.20 -44.68
N ILE A 329 12.86 19.02 -44.77
CA ILE A 329 12.90 18.21 -45.99
C ILE A 329 11.51 17.58 -46.22
N PRO A 330 10.81 17.89 -47.33
CA PRO A 330 9.41 17.54 -47.50
C PRO A 330 9.17 16.16 -48.13
N HIS A 331 10.10 15.24 -47.99
CA HIS A 331 10.00 13.88 -48.51
C HIS A 331 10.78 12.90 -47.63
N TYR A 332 10.36 11.62 -47.62
CA TYR A 332 11.10 10.56 -46.95
C TYR A 332 12.50 10.36 -47.54
N ILE A 333 13.52 10.27 -46.67
CA ILE A 333 14.90 10.03 -47.05
C ILE A 333 15.11 8.51 -47.03
N ASP A 334 15.04 7.90 -48.21
CA ASP A 334 15.16 6.46 -48.37
C ASP A 334 16.58 5.96 -48.04
N VAL A 335 16.70 5.14 -47.00
CA VAL A 335 17.98 4.62 -46.50
C VAL A 335 18.71 3.66 -47.47
N VAL A 336 18.04 3.20 -48.53
CA VAL A 336 18.60 2.31 -49.55
C VAL A 336 18.93 3.06 -50.84
N ASN A 337 18.02 3.90 -51.32
CA ASN A 337 18.08 4.48 -52.66
C ASN A 337 18.58 5.93 -52.71
N GLU A 338 18.64 6.64 -51.58
CA GLU A 338 19.09 8.02 -51.54
C GLU A 338 20.62 8.12 -51.57
N ASN A 339 21.16 8.63 -52.68
CA ASN A 339 22.61 8.76 -52.89
C ASN A 339 23.12 10.20 -52.74
N ARG A 340 22.22 11.17 -52.61
CA ARG A 340 22.59 12.58 -52.47
C ARG A 340 23.10 12.85 -51.06
N LEU A 341 24.09 13.73 -50.94
CA LEU A 341 24.59 14.14 -49.63
C LEU A 341 23.69 15.22 -49.02
N TYR A 342 23.61 15.26 -47.69
CA TYR A 342 23.04 16.42 -47.00
C TYR A 342 23.82 17.68 -47.32
N SER A 343 23.13 18.83 -47.38
CA SER A 343 23.77 20.14 -47.51
C SER A 343 24.84 20.35 -46.43
N LYS A 344 25.95 20.97 -46.82
CA LYS A 344 27.05 21.33 -45.92
C LYS A 344 26.64 22.50 -45.02
N TRP A 345 27.23 22.54 -43.84
CA TRP A 345 27.10 23.70 -42.94
C TRP A 345 27.95 24.87 -43.45
N GLY A 346 27.33 26.04 -43.63
CA GLY A 346 28.03 27.24 -44.08
C GLY A 346 27.09 28.38 -44.50
N ASN A 347 27.68 29.49 -44.93
CA ASN A 347 26.97 30.73 -45.24
C ASN A 347 26.83 31.00 -46.75
N GLN A 348 27.29 30.09 -47.61
CA GLN A 348 27.16 30.23 -49.06
C GLN A 348 25.76 29.86 -49.54
N ASN A 349 25.44 30.27 -50.77
CA ASN A 349 24.17 29.93 -51.39
C ASN A 349 24.04 28.40 -51.51
N LYS A 350 22.92 27.82 -51.06
CA LYS A 350 22.64 26.36 -50.98
C LYS A 350 23.31 25.60 -49.81
N GLU A 351 23.93 26.29 -48.86
CA GLU A 351 24.39 25.70 -47.59
C GLU A 351 23.36 25.89 -46.46
N VAL A 352 23.46 25.07 -45.41
CA VAL A 352 22.64 25.16 -44.19
C VAL A 352 23.38 25.95 -43.11
N ASN A 353 22.67 26.80 -42.38
CA ASN A 353 23.19 27.53 -41.22
C ASN A 353 22.10 27.69 -40.15
N GLU A 354 22.40 28.42 -39.08
CA GLU A 354 21.48 28.62 -37.96
C GLU A 354 20.12 29.23 -38.36
N LYS A 355 20.06 30.01 -39.45
CA LYS A 355 18.83 30.63 -39.94
C LYS A 355 18.04 29.74 -40.89
N THR A 356 18.55 28.56 -41.24
CA THR A 356 17.82 27.65 -42.11
C THR A 356 16.67 27.01 -41.34
N ALA A 357 15.46 27.13 -41.90
CA ALA A 357 14.27 26.44 -41.40
C ALA A 357 14.06 26.61 -39.88
N ILE A 358 13.95 25.52 -39.11
CA ILE A 358 13.69 25.58 -37.66
C ILE A 358 14.94 25.37 -36.79
N ILE A 359 16.14 25.39 -37.37
CA ILE A 359 17.40 25.10 -36.66
C ILE A 359 17.63 26.05 -35.47
N SER A 360 17.44 27.36 -35.67
CA SER A 360 17.55 28.35 -34.59
C SER A 360 16.57 28.10 -33.46
N ILE A 361 15.31 27.79 -33.79
CA ILE A 361 14.27 27.47 -32.80
C ILE A 361 14.65 26.21 -32.02
N LYS A 362 15.16 25.18 -32.70
CA LYS A 362 15.62 23.93 -32.08
C LYS A 362 16.79 24.14 -31.13
N LYS A 363 17.74 25.02 -31.46
CA LYS A 363 18.81 25.44 -30.56
C LYS A 363 18.26 26.06 -29.27
N SER A 364 17.28 26.97 -29.37
CA SER A 364 16.63 27.59 -28.22
C SER A 364 15.85 26.60 -27.37
N LEU A 365 15.10 25.70 -28.00
CA LEU A 365 14.35 24.62 -27.32
C LEU A 365 15.27 23.63 -26.60
N ASN A 366 16.41 23.26 -27.22
CA ASN A 366 17.39 22.38 -26.58
C ASN A 366 18.05 23.05 -25.37
N THR A 367 18.33 24.35 -25.46
CA THR A 367 18.84 25.13 -24.32
C THR A 367 17.82 25.14 -23.18
N LEU A 368 16.55 25.42 -23.48
CA LEU A 368 15.47 25.33 -22.50
C LEU A 368 15.38 23.94 -21.85
N HIS A 369 15.44 22.89 -22.65
CA HIS A 369 15.33 21.51 -22.17
C HIS A 369 16.44 21.17 -21.16
N ILE A 370 17.68 21.57 -21.45
CA ILE A 370 18.82 21.41 -20.55
C ILE A 370 18.61 22.22 -19.26
N ASP A 371 18.19 23.48 -19.39
CA ASP A 371 17.94 24.36 -18.23
C ASP A 371 16.85 23.81 -17.31
N LEU A 372 15.75 23.31 -17.89
CA LEU A 372 14.66 22.68 -17.14
C LEU A 372 15.17 21.50 -16.30
N PHE A 373 16.01 20.66 -16.88
CA PHE A 373 16.60 19.52 -16.18
C PHE A 373 17.56 19.96 -15.07
N GLN A 374 18.52 20.83 -15.39
CA GLN A 374 19.53 21.31 -14.43
C GLN A 374 18.94 22.07 -13.25
N GLN A 375 17.86 22.83 -13.48
CA GLN A 375 17.16 23.57 -12.43
C GLN A 375 16.17 22.72 -11.64
N GLY A 376 15.95 21.45 -12.00
CA GLY A 376 15.09 20.54 -11.24
C GLY A 376 13.59 20.74 -11.45
N PHE A 377 13.17 21.11 -12.67
CA PHE A 377 11.76 21.07 -13.04
C PHE A 377 11.33 19.62 -13.25
N THR A 378 10.90 18.95 -12.18
CA THR A 378 10.61 17.50 -12.20
C THR A 378 9.14 17.16 -12.30
N GLN A 379 8.24 18.13 -12.16
CA GLN A 379 6.80 17.92 -12.23
C GLN A 379 6.22 18.41 -13.56
N LEU A 380 5.15 17.73 -14.01
CA LEU A 380 4.52 17.96 -15.31
C LEU A 380 2.99 17.99 -15.20
N LEU A 381 2.37 18.94 -15.89
CA LEU A 381 0.93 18.98 -16.13
C LEU A 381 0.68 19.26 -17.61
N ILE A 382 -0.25 18.52 -18.20
CA ILE A 382 -0.65 18.70 -19.60
C ILE A 382 -2.16 18.87 -19.65
N HIS A 383 -2.62 19.83 -20.46
CA HIS A 383 -4.04 20.13 -20.63
C HIS A 383 -4.30 20.56 -22.08
N GLU A 384 -5.34 20.02 -22.72
CA GLU A 384 -5.83 20.53 -24.00
C GLU A 384 -6.83 21.65 -23.74
N LEU A 385 -6.45 22.91 -23.96
CA LEU A 385 -7.26 24.07 -23.59
C LEU A 385 -8.48 24.24 -24.52
N CYS A 386 -8.27 23.96 -25.80
CA CYS A 386 -9.30 23.85 -26.82
C CYS A 386 -8.76 23.00 -27.98
N GLU A 387 -9.61 22.75 -28.99
CA GLU A 387 -9.27 21.94 -30.16
C GLU A 387 -7.97 22.42 -30.83
N GLY A 388 -6.90 21.62 -30.70
CA GLY A 388 -5.59 21.90 -31.29
C GLY A 388 -4.64 22.80 -30.47
N VAL A 389 -5.02 23.24 -29.26
CA VAL A 389 -4.13 24.01 -28.37
C VAL A 389 -3.77 23.22 -27.13
N LEU A 390 -2.47 22.94 -26.97
CA LEU A 390 -1.92 22.18 -25.86
C LEU A 390 -1.18 23.11 -24.89
N LEU A 391 -1.49 23.01 -23.60
CA LEU A 391 -0.75 23.62 -22.50
C LEU A 391 0.11 22.55 -21.83
N ILE A 392 1.42 22.75 -21.80
CA ILE A 392 2.37 21.92 -21.06
C ILE A 392 3.05 22.77 -20.00
N THR A 393 2.89 22.39 -18.74
CA THR A 393 3.50 23.07 -17.59
C THR A 393 4.59 22.21 -16.99
N ARG A 394 5.82 22.72 -16.96
CA ARG A 394 6.95 22.16 -16.20
C ARG A 394 7.06 22.91 -14.90
N TYR A 395 7.08 22.18 -13.78
CA TYR A 395 7.02 22.76 -12.44
C TYR A 395 8.21 22.33 -11.60
N ASN A 396 8.81 23.28 -10.89
CA ASN A 396 9.89 23.04 -9.95
C ASN A 396 9.32 22.93 -8.53
N PRO A 397 9.33 21.74 -7.90
CA PRO A 397 8.75 21.54 -6.58
C PRO A 397 9.50 22.28 -5.45
N GLU A 398 10.75 22.70 -5.70
CA GLU A 398 11.55 23.44 -4.72
C GLU A 398 11.37 24.96 -4.85
N THR A 399 11.50 25.51 -6.06
CA THR A 399 11.40 26.96 -6.25
C THR A 399 9.98 27.44 -6.47
N HIS A 400 9.05 26.52 -6.78
CA HIS A 400 7.66 26.79 -7.19
C HIS A 400 7.54 27.62 -8.47
N LYS A 401 8.62 27.76 -9.23
CA LYS A 401 8.60 28.35 -10.57
C LYS A 401 7.96 27.38 -11.55
N SER A 402 7.28 27.94 -12.54
CA SER A 402 6.60 27.20 -13.61
C SER A 402 7.08 27.70 -14.97
N ILE A 403 7.23 26.77 -15.91
CA ILE A 403 7.47 27.07 -17.32
C ILE A 403 6.27 26.55 -18.09
N LEU A 404 5.53 27.44 -18.76
CA LEU A 404 4.32 27.11 -19.49
C LEU A 404 4.60 27.20 -20.99
N LEU A 405 4.46 26.09 -21.70
CA LEU A 405 4.36 26.07 -23.16
C LEU A 405 2.87 26.09 -23.53
N ILE A 406 2.43 27.13 -24.24
CA ILE A 406 1.13 27.15 -24.90
C ILE A 406 1.39 26.98 -26.40
N CYS A 407 0.92 25.86 -26.95
CA CYS A 407 1.30 25.41 -28.28
C CYS A 407 0.06 25.20 -29.15
N TYR A 408 -0.02 25.94 -30.26
CA TYR A 408 -1.12 25.82 -31.21
C TYR A 408 -0.74 24.87 -32.35
N THR A 409 -1.03 23.58 -32.15
CA THR A 409 -0.70 22.48 -33.06
C THR A 409 -1.44 22.55 -34.40
N SER A 410 -0.95 21.83 -35.41
CA SER A 410 -1.54 21.78 -36.77
C SER A 410 -2.20 20.44 -37.13
N PHE A 411 -2.67 19.65 -36.14
CA PHE A 411 -3.41 18.41 -36.40
C PHE A 411 -4.72 18.62 -37.16
N ILE A 412 -5.30 19.82 -37.07
CA ILE A 412 -6.60 20.18 -37.66
C ILE A 412 -6.39 21.43 -38.52
N ASN A 413 -6.91 21.40 -39.75
CA ASN A 413 -6.85 22.54 -40.66
C ASN A 413 -7.71 23.70 -40.13
N GLU A 414 -7.22 24.95 -40.23
CA GLU A 414 -7.86 26.13 -39.63
C GLU A 414 -9.32 26.31 -40.08
N ASN A 415 -9.64 25.98 -41.33
CA ASN A 415 -10.98 26.09 -41.90
C ASN A 415 -12.04 25.17 -41.25
N ASN A 416 -11.60 24.13 -40.53
CA ASN A 416 -12.49 23.13 -39.93
C ASN A 416 -12.69 23.30 -38.41
N ARG A 417 -12.10 24.33 -37.80
CA ARG A 417 -12.12 24.53 -36.34
C ARG A 417 -13.38 25.23 -35.86
N LYS A 418 -13.90 24.80 -34.70
CA LYS A 418 -15.14 25.34 -34.12
C LYS A 418 -14.91 26.44 -33.09
N ASN A 419 -13.84 26.36 -32.29
CA ASN A 419 -13.57 27.27 -31.16
C ASN A 419 -12.11 27.76 -31.15
N ARG A 420 -11.90 29.04 -30.84
CA ARG A 420 -10.58 29.66 -30.63
C ARG A 420 -10.33 29.86 -29.13
N LEU A 421 -9.08 29.68 -28.69
CA LEU A 421 -8.66 30.08 -27.34
C LEU A 421 -8.61 31.61 -27.27
N ASN A 422 -9.46 32.21 -26.43
CA ASN A 422 -9.49 33.66 -26.25
C ASN A 422 -8.70 34.09 -25.02
N THR A 423 -8.86 33.37 -23.90
CA THR A 423 -8.24 33.73 -22.62
C THR A 423 -7.71 32.52 -21.86
N LEU A 424 -6.68 32.75 -21.04
CA LEU A 424 -6.13 31.77 -20.10
C LEU A 424 -5.80 32.45 -18.77
N SER A 425 -6.28 31.88 -17.67
CA SER A 425 -5.94 32.35 -16.32
C SER A 425 -4.69 31.65 -15.79
N ILE A 426 -3.74 32.42 -15.25
CA ILE A 426 -2.51 31.92 -14.63
C ILE A 426 -2.35 32.47 -13.20
N GLU A 427 -1.66 31.73 -12.34
CA GLU A 427 -1.22 32.18 -11.01
C GLU A 427 0.26 32.55 -11.06
N GLY A 428 0.64 33.71 -10.50
CA GLY A 428 2.04 34.15 -10.40
C GLY A 428 2.36 35.40 -11.22
N ILE A 429 3.65 35.67 -11.38
CA ILE A 429 4.19 36.78 -12.18
C ILE A 429 4.86 36.17 -13.40
N ILE A 430 4.58 36.72 -14.59
CA ILE A 430 5.34 36.35 -15.79
C ILE A 430 6.68 37.07 -15.70
N ASP A 431 7.76 36.33 -15.47
CA ASP A 431 9.11 36.90 -15.40
C ASP A 431 9.55 37.39 -16.79
N GLU A 432 9.31 36.56 -17.80
CA GLU A 432 9.61 36.85 -19.21
C GLU A 432 8.85 35.88 -20.14
N ILE A 433 8.71 36.28 -21.40
CA ILE A 433 8.39 35.37 -22.50
C ILE A 433 9.72 34.83 -23.02
N PHE A 434 10.02 33.57 -22.67
CA PHE A 434 11.30 32.96 -23.00
C PHE A 434 11.46 32.75 -24.51
N ILE A 435 10.44 32.19 -25.15
CA ILE A 435 10.41 31.98 -26.61
C ILE A 435 9.01 32.33 -27.10
N GLU A 436 8.94 33.16 -28.14
CA GLU A 436 7.75 33.40 -28.95
C GLU A 436 8.09 33.05 -30.39
N SER A 437 7.41 32.06 -30.97
CA SER A 437 7.76 31.61 -32.32
C SER A 437 6.56 31.11 -33.12
N SER A 438 6.61 31.35 -34.43
CA SER A 438 5.66 30.80 -35.39
C SER A 438 6.32 30.55 -36.74
N ILE A 439 5.71 29.64 -37.50
CA ILE A 439 6.07 29.39 -38.89
C ILE A 439 4.84 29.57 -39.77
N ASN A 440 5.02 30.25 -40.90
CA ASN A 440 3.97 30.44 -41.88
C ASN A 440 4.50 30.26 -43.30
N ASP A 441 3.68 29.67 -44.15
CA ASP A 441 3.90 29.64 -45.60
C ASP A 441 3.71 31.06 -46.18
N LEU A 442 4.69 31.55 -46.96
CA LEU A 442 4.65 32.89 -47.57
C LEU A 442 3.75 32.97 -48.82
N LYS A 443 3.31 31.83 -49.39
CA LYS A 443 2.46 31.81 -50.60
C LYS A 443 0.97 31.70 -50.23
N GLU A 444 0.16 32.61 -50.77
CA GLU A 444 -1.31 32.53 -50.71
C GLU A 444 -1.77 31.11 -51.13
N ASN A 445 -2.52 30.43 -50.25
CA ASN A 445 -3.03 29.05 -50.34
C ASN A 445 -2.12 27.89 -49.87
N ASN A 446 -1.13 28.08 -48.96
CA ASN A 446 -0.39 26.99 -48.29
C ASN A 446 0.21 25.94 -49.25
N ASN A 447 0.94 26.37 -50.29
CA ASN A 447 1.43 25.49 -51.36
C ASN A 447 2.96 25.42 -51.47
N SER A 448 3.74 25.81 -50.46
CA SER A 448 5.20 25.71 -50.50
C SER A 448 5.70 24.28 -50.77
N ILE A 449 4.98 23.26 -50.29
CA ILE A 449 5.25 21.85 -50.61
C ILE A 449 5.03 21.57 -52.11
N LYS A 450 3.95 22.08 -52.72
CA LYS A 450 3.66 21.86 -54.16
C LYS A 450 4.67 22.54 -55.08
N HIS A 451 5.32 23.60 -54.60
CA HIS A 451 6.33 24.35 -55.35
C HIS A 451 7.77 23.98 -54.98
N PHE A 452 7.97 23.01 -54.07
CA PHE A 452 9.29 22.51 -53.74
C PHE A 452 9.93 21.84 -54.96
N LYS A 453 11.19 22.21 -55.24
CA LYS A 453 11.99 21.56 -56.28
C LYS A 453 13.13 20.77 -55.63
N LYS A 454 13.06 19.45 -55.76
CA LYS A 454 14.10 18.53 -55.31
C LYS A 454 15.39 18.78 -56.11
N SER A 455 16.50 19.04 -55.42
CA SER A 455 17.83 19.21 -56.01
C SER A 455 18.40 17.87 -56.48
N GLU A 456 19.13 17.87 -57.60
CA GLU A 456 19.78 16.66 -58.13
C GLU A 456 21.09 16.34 -57.38
N ASP A 457 21.77 17.36 -56.86
CA ASP A 457 23.13 17.23 -56.31
C ASP A 457 23.18 16.96 -54.80
N PHE A 458 22.18 17.43 -54.05
CA PHE A 458 22.15 17.36 -52.58
C PHE A 458 20.73 17.30 -52.05
N ILE A 459 20.57 16.90 -50.79
CA ILE A 459 19.27 16.87 -50.13
C ILE A 459 18.94 18.27 -49.59
N ASN A 460 17.90 18.89 -50.14
CA ASN A 460 17.44 20.25 -49.78
C ASN A 460 16.05 20.25 -49.14
N GLY A 461 15.81 21.23 -48.26
CA GLY A 461 14.52 21.48 -47.61
C GLY A 461 13.69 22.56 -48.31
N ILE A 462 12.51 22.84 -47.76
CA ILE A 462 11.61 23.89 -48.28
C ILE A 462 12.25 25.28 -48.08
N GLU A 463 12.25 26.09 -49.15
CA GLU A 463 12.69 27.49 -49.15
C GLU A 463 11.48 28.44 -49.15
N ASN A 464 11.66 29.70 -48.73
CA ASN A 464 10.63 30.75 -48.65
C ASN A 464 9.54 30.52 -47.59
N LEU A 465 9.94 30.12 -46.38
CA LEU A 465 9.06 30.10 -45.21
C LEU A 465 9.30 31.33 -44.35
N ASN A 466 8.24 31.89 -43.77
CA ASN A 466 8.37 32.95 -42.77
C ASN A 466 8.49 32.31 -41.39
N VAL A 467 9.73 32.17 -40.92
CA VAL A 467 10.03 31.69 -39.57
C VAL A 467 10.25 32.90 -38.68
N TYR A 468 9.37 33.05 -37.69
CA TYR A 468 9.47 34.08 -36.65
C TYR A 468 9.98 33.44 -35.36
N LEU A 469 11.04 33.99 -34.79
CA LEU A 469 11.57 33.62 -33.48
C LEU A 469 11.96 34.90 -32.75
N ASN A 470 11.45 35.05 -31.54
CA ASN A 470 11.86 36.08 -30.59
C ASN A 470 12.11 35.44 -29.23
N GLU A 471 13.13 35.90 -28.53
CA GLU A 471 13.61 35.27 -27.30
C GLU A 471 13.75 36.31 -26.20
N SER A 472 13.39 35.94 -24.97
CA SER A 472 13.55 36.77 -23.76
C SER A 472 12.92 38.16 -23.90
N ILE A 473 11.64 38.22 -24.24
CA ILE A 473 10.90 39.48 -24.42
C ILE A 473 9.93 39.77 -23.27
N ASN A 474 9.63 41.05 -23.09
CA ASN A 474 8.60 41.52 -22.16
C ASN A 474 7.19 41.24 -22.69
N VAL A 475 6.22 41.18 -21.80
CA VAL A 475 4.84 40.84 -22.17
C VAL A 475 4.20 41.92 -23.04
N GLU A 476 4.56 43.19 -22.84
CA GLU A 476 4.09 44.32 -23.63
C GLU A 476 4.56 44.25 -25.10
N GLU A 477 5.69 43.57 -25.35
CA GLU A 477 6.31 43.41 -26.67
C GLU A 477 5.79 42.18 -27.42
N SER A 478 4.96 41.35 -26.77
CA SER A 478 4.45 40.10 -27.33
C SER A 478 3.59 40.31 -28.57
N ARG A 479 3.83 39.52 -29.61
CA ARG A 479 2.94 39.46 -30.79
C ARG A 479 1.71 38.58 -30.55
N PHE A 480 1.77 37.64 -29.61
CA PHE A 480 0.73 36.63 -29.43
C PHE A 480 -0.22 36.90 -28.28
N ILE A 481 0.20 37.62 -27.24
CA ILE A 481 -0.60 37.80 -26.04
C ILE A 481 -0.65 39.24 -25.55
N ASN A 482 -1.68 39.55 -24.76
CA ASN A 482 -1.81 40.72 -23.91
C ASN A 482 -2.24 40.29 -22.50
N LEU A 483 -2.01 41.13 -21.50
CA LEU A 483 -2.54 40.93 -20.15
C LEU A 483 -3.71 41.87 -19.89
N THR A 484 -4.76 41.36 -19.26
CA THR A 484 -5.91 42.17 -18.82
C THR A 484 -5.61 42.97 -17.54
N SER A 485 -4.52 42.64 -16.85
CA SER A 485 -4.10 43.23 -15.58
C SER A 485 -2.59 43.47 -15.59
N GLU A 486 -2.13 44.55 -14.95
CA GLU A 486 -0.70 44.88 -14.88
C GLU A 486 0.11 43.73 -14.30
N ASN A 487 1.25 43.41 -14.92
CA ASN A 487 2.22 42.40 -14.46
C ASN A 487 2.98 42.83 -13.19
N SER A 488 2.27 43.37 -12.19
CA SER A 488 2.80 43.85 -10.92
C SER A 488 2.91 42.77 -9.83
N PRO A 489 3.98 42.76 -9.02
CA PRO A 489 4.09 41.89 -7.86
C PRO A 489 3.01 42.09 -6.78
N ASP A 490 2.36 43.26 -6.79
CA ASP A 490 1.35 43.64 -5.80
C ASP A 490 -0.06 43.15 -6.16
N TYR A 491 -0.24 42.57 -7.36
CA TYR A 491 -1.54 42.07 -7.80
C TYR A 491 -1.93 40.79 -7.04
N ILE A 492 -3.11 40.81 -6.41
CA ILE A 492 -3.66 39.69 -5.64
C ILE A 492 -4.79 39.06 -6.47
N GLY A 493 -4.49 37.97 -7.19
CA GLY A 493 -5.49 37.24 -7.97
C GLY A 493 -4.88 36.43 -9.13
N TYR A 494 -5.77 35.83 -9.92
CA TYR A 494 -5.40 35.21 -11.19
C TYR A 494 -5.19 36.28 -12.25
N ARG A 495 -4.14 36.14 -13.06
CA ARG A 495 -3.92 36.99 -14.22
C ARG A 495 -4.56 36.35 -15.43
N THR A 496 -5.25 37.13 -16.25
CA THR A 496 -5.80 36.65 -17.51
C THR A 496 -4.90 37.07 -18.67
N ILE A 497 -4.44 36.08 -19.41
CA ILE A 497 -3.77 36.22 -20.71
C ILE A 497 -4.86 36.26 -21.77
N GLU A 498 -4.87 37.30 -22.60
CA GLU A 498 -5.67 37.40 -23.82
C GLU A 498 -4.82 37.06 -25.05
N PHE A 499 -5.31 36.16 -25.91
CA PHE A 499 -4.59 35.76 -27.13
C PHE A 499 -4.98 36.65 -28.31
N LYS A 500 -3.97 37.20 -29.00
CA LYS A 500 -4.10 38.04 -30.19
C LYS A 500 -4.39 37.21 -31.44
N GLU A 501 -4.78 37.88 -32.53
CA GLU A 501 -5.14 37.23 -33.78
C GLU A 501 -3.98 36.44 -34.41
N GLU A 502 -2.75 36.89 -34.17
CA GLU A 502 -1.52 36.32 -34.68
C GLU A 502 -1.15 34.97 -34.05
N PHE A 503 -1.72 34.62 -32.89
CA PHE A 503 -1.55 33.30 -32.30
C PHE A 503 -2.46 32.28 -33.00
N LYS A 504 -1.90 31.58 -33.99
CA LYS A 504 -2.60 30.67 -34.90
C LYS A 504 -1.85 29.34 -35.07
N SER A 505 -2.37 28.43 -35.90
CA SER A 505 -1.75 27.11 -36.11
C SER A 505 -0.28 27.23 -36.50
N GLY A 506 0.61 26.46 -35.88
CA GLY A 506 2.05 26.56 -36.10
C GLY A 506 2.77 27.59 -35.23
N SER A 507 2.11 28.10 -34.19
CA SER A 507 2.66 29.06 -33.25
C SER A 507 2.76 28.46 -31.85
N PHE A 508 3.78 28.85 -31.09
CA PHE A 508 3.90 28.54 -29.68
C PHE A 508 4.52 29.70 -28.90
N ILE A 509 4.23 29.73 -27.59
CA ILE A 509 4.81 30.68 -26.65
C ILE A 509 5.21 29.96 -25.36
N ILE A 510 6.37 30.31 -24.82
CA ILE A 510 6.91 29.76 -23.58
C ILE A 510 7.06 30.88 -22.55
N LEU A 511 6.35 30.75 -21.44
CA LEU A 511 6.32 31.73 -20.36
C LEU A 511 7.10 31.21 -19.15
N LYS A 512 7.96 32.05 -18.57
CA LYS A 512 8.53 31.79 -17.24
C LYS A 512 7.68 32.47 -16.19
N ILE A 513 7.22 31.70 -15.20
CA ILE A 513 6.33 32.19 -14.17
C ILE A 513 6.92 31.92 -12.79
N SER A 514 7.07 32.97 -11.99
CA SER A 514 7.46 32.89 -10.58
C SER A 514 6.26 33.07 -9.65
N PRO A 515 6.29 32.46 -8.46
CA PRO A 515 5.26 32.73 -7.44
C PRO A 515 5.31 34.20 -7.00
N LEU A 516 4.16 34.74 -6.60
CA LEU A 516 4.09 36.10 -6.03
C LEU A 516 5.02 36.22 -4.79
N PRO A 517 5.69 37.37 -4.56
CA PRO A 517 6.64 37.54 -3.45
C PRO A 517 6.06 37.16 -2.08
N GLN A 518 4.82 37.56 -1.83
CA GLN A 518 4.05 37.23 -0.63
C GLN A 518 3.85 35.71 -0.45
N ILE A 519 3.62 34.96 -1.54
CA ILE A 519 3.53 33.50 -1.49
C ILE A 519 4.93 32.89 -1.27
N HIS A 520 5.95 33.44 -1.95
CA HIS A 520 7.33 32.98 -1.81
C HIS A 520 7.85 33.11 -0.36
N GLU A 521 7.54 34.22 0.31
CA GLU A 521 7.85 34.43 1.73
C GLU A 521 7.21 33.34 2.62
N LYS A 522 5.92 33.03 2.38
CA LYS A 522 5.20 31.98 3.12
C LYS A 522 5.79 30.59 2.88
N ILE A 523 6.16 30.27 1.64
CA ILE A 523 6.85 29.02 1.30
C ILE A 523 8.18 28.93 2.08
N ASN A 524 8.97 30.01 2.09
CA ASN A 524 10.24 30.04 2.82
C ASN A 524 10.04 29.85 4.33
N ASN A 525 9.00 30.46 4.91
CA ASN A 525 8.62 30.23 6.30
C ASN A 525 8.26 28.75 6.55
N ILE A 526 7.42 28.15 5.71
CA ILE A 526 7.06 26.72 5.81
C ILE A 526 8.31 25.84 5.71
N LYS A 527 9.25 26.14 4.79
CA LYS A 527 10.52 25.41 4.69
C LYS A 527 11.38 25.55 5.94
N GLN A 528 11.40 26.72 6.57
CA GLN A 528 12.08 26.92 7.85
C GLN A 528 11.43 26.09 8.95
N ILE A 529 10.09 26.06 9.03
CA ILE A 529 9.34 25.21 9.96
C ILE A 529 9.65 23.73 9.73
N ILE A 530 9.69 23.27 8.48
CA ILE A 530 10.06 21.88 8.16
C ILE A 530 11.48 21.56 8.65
N LYS A 531 12.43 22.50 8.51
CA LYS A 531 13.79 22.34 9.05
C LYS A 531 13.81 22.31 10.58
N GLN A 532 12.90 23.02 11.25
CA GLN A 532 12.80 23.03 12.72
C GLN A 532 12.47 21.66 13.31
N PHE A 533 11.80 20.76 12.57
CA PHE A 533 11.54 19.40 13.05
C PHE A 533 12.82 18.58 13.26
N SER A 534 13.90 18.91 12.57
CA SER A 534 15.21 18.26 12.78
C SER A 534 16.03 18.91 13.90
N ASN A 535 15.54 20.00 14.51
CA ASN A 535 16.22 20.73 15.58
C ASN A 535 15.51 20.53 16.93
N SER A 536 16.17 19.89 17.88
CA SER A 536 15.65 19.60 19.23
C SER A 536 15.38 20.85 20.09
N THR A 537 15.93 22.01 19.72
CA THR A 537 15.69 23.29 20.42
C THR A 537 14.60 24.15 19.78
N SER A 538 13.90 23.63 18.77
CA SER A 538 12.84 24.36 18.06
C SER A 538 11.63 24.66 18.96
N GLN A 539 10.82 25.64 18.55
CA GLN A 539 9.59 25.98 19.26
C GLN A 539 8.65 24.78 19.36
N PHE A 540 8.48 24.00 18.28
CA PHE A 540 7.66 22.79 18.29
C PHE A 540 8.17 21.77 19.34
N ASN A 541 9.48 21.50 19.35
CA ASN A 541 10.06 20.59 20.34
C ASN A 541 9.94 21.09 21.79
N LYS A 542 9.87 22.41 22.01
CA LYS A 542 9.58 22.97 23.34
C LYS A 542 8.12 22.75 23.74
N ILE A 543 7.18 22.98 22.83
CA ILE A 543 5.74 22.78 23.08
C ILE A 543 5.46 21.31 23.40
N ILE A 544 5.98 20.37 22.61
CA ILE A 544 5.67 18.95 22.83
C ILE A 544 6.28 18.40 24.12
N LYS A 545 7.40 18.95 24.60
CA LYS A 545 8.06 18.48 25.84
C LYS A 545 7.17 18.57 27.07
N ASP A 546 6.25 19.53 27.09
CA ASP A 546 5.33 19.75 28.20
C ASP A 546 4.08 18.86 28.12
N LEU A 547 3.89 18.13 27.00
CA LEU A 547 2.75 17.23 26.82
C LEU A 547 2.96 15.92 27.58
N THR A 548 1.96 15.52 28.34
CA THR A 548 1.90 14.22 29.01
C THR A 548 1.38 13.13 28.06
N LEU A 549 1.44 11.87 28.49
CA LEU A 549 0.82 10.77 27.75
C LEU A 549 -0.71 10.90 27.63
N ILE A 550 -1.37 11.65 28.52
CA ILE A 550 -2.82 11.94 28.43
C ILE A 550 -3.09 13.04 27.40
N ASP A 551 -2.24 14.07 27.33
CA ASP A 551 -2.37 15.11 26.31
C ASP A 551 -2.10 14.53 24.91
N LEU A 552 -1.12 13.63 24.79
CA LEU A 552 -0.79 12.93 23.55
C LEU A 552 -1.93 12.03 23.07
N GLU A 553 -2.67 11.42 24.00
CA GLU A 553 -3.87 10.66 23.66
C GLU A 553 -4.87 11.57 22.93
N ARG A 554 -5.13 12.78 23.45
CA ARG A 554 -6.00 13.76 22.82
C ARG A 554 -5.51 14.16 21.44
N VAL A 555 -4.22 14.44 21.30
CA VAL A 555 -3.60 14.89 20.04
C VAL A 555 -3.63 13.79 18.97
N LEU A 556 -3.34 12.55 19.33
CA LEU A 556 -3.14 11.45 18.38
C LEU A 556 -4.40 10.65 18.09
N TYR A 557 -5.27 10.44 19.08
CA TYR A 557 -6.38 9.48 19.03
C TYR A 557 -7.74 10.14 19.25
N ARG A 558 -8.39 9.96 20.40
CA ARG A 558 -9.82 10.28 20.64
C ARG A 558 -10.83 9.71 19.66
N THR A 559 -11.68 8.82 20.15
CA THR A 559 -12.86 8.37 19.39
C THR A 559 -13.99 9.41 19.44
N SER A 560 -14.98 9.27 18.56
CA SER A 560 -16.20 10.11 18.54
C SER A 560 -16.91 10.17 19.90
N ALA A 561 -17.14 9.01 20.51
CA ALA A 561 -17.85 8.89 21.79
C ALA A 561 -17.10 9.53 22.95
N GLU A 562 -15.77 9.59 22.86
CA GLU A 562 -14.92 10.25 23.85
C GLU A 562 -14.88 11.76 23.64
N GLU A 563 -14.67 12.21 22.41
CA GLU A 563 -14.62 13.65 22.08
C GLU A 563 -15.95 14.34 22.41
N GLN A 564 -17.07 13.71 22.08
CA GLN A 564 -18.40 14.23 22.41
C GLN A 564 -18.63 14.30 23.92
N SER A 565 -18.01 13.41 24.71
CA SER A 565 -18.17 13.39 26.17
C SER A 565 -17.59 14.63 26.85
N ASP A 566 -16.67 15.34 26.20
CA ASP A 566 -16.09 16.57 26.73
C ASP A 566 -17.06 17.76 26.69
N GLY A 567 -18.09 17.68 25.83
CA GLY A 567 -19.14 18.69 25.68
C GLY A 567 -18.68 19.98 24.99
N LYS A 568 -17.61 19.93 24.19
CA LYS A 568 -16.98 21.10 23.55
C LYS A 568 -17.33 21.29 22.06
N GLY A 569 -18.27 20.51 21.53
CA GLY A 569 -18.81 20.67 20.16
C GLY A 569 -17.99 20.05 19.03
N PHE A 570 -16.96 19.25 19.36
CA PHE A 570 -16.15 18.51 18.39
C PHE A 570 -16.60 17.04 18.29
N ASP A 571 -16.36 16.47 17.11
CA ASP A 571 -16.57 15.05 16.79
C ASP A 571 -15.53 14.63 15.72
N VAL A 572 -15.48 13.35 15.36
CA VAL A 572 -14.63 12.85 14.27
C VAL A 572 -14.90 13.60 12.97
N TYR A 573 -13.84 14.03 12.29
CA TYR A 573 -13.97 14.70 11.01
C TYR A 573 -14.59 13.77 9.96
N ILE A 574 -15.50 14.30 9.13
CA ILE A 574 -16.15 13.57 8.05
C ILE A 574 -15.58 14.05 6.74
N ILE A 575 -14.84 13.18 6.06
CA ILE A 575 -14.31 13.48 4.73
C ILE A 575 -15.44 13.22 3.72
N PRO A 576 -15.85 14.23 2.91
CA PRO A 576 -16.82 14.03 1.84
C PRO A 576 -16.39 12.88 0.92
N ASP A 577 -17.34 12.03 0.51
CA ASP A 577 -17.11 10.86 -0.37
C ASP A 577 -16.14 9.79 0.18
N TYR A 578 -15.82 9.82 1.48
CA TYR A 578 -15.04 8.79 2.18
C TYR A 578 -15.72 8.31 3.47
N GLY A 579 -16.15 9.24 4.33
CA GLY A 579 -16.85 8.94 5.57
C GLY A 579 -16.17 9.47 6.83
N LYS A 580 -16.61 8.97 7.99
CA LYS A 580 -16.10 9.34 9.31
C LYS A 580 -14.70 8.78 9.54
N LEU A 581 -13.81 9.58 10.10
CA LEU A 581 -12.53 9.09 10.61
C LEU A 581 -12.73 8.21 11.86
N ASN A 582 -11.82 7.26 12.07
CA ASN A 582 -11.83 6.39 13.25
C ASN A 582 -11.43 7.13 14.54
N TYR A 583 -10.62 8.18 14.40
CA TYR A 583 -10.11 9.03 15.47
C TYR A 583 -10.22 10.50 15.08
N CYS A 584 -10.37 11.39 16.05
CA CYS A 584 -10.35 12.84 15.89
C CYS A 584 -8.92 13.37 15.71
N GLY A 585 -7.95 12.68 16.30
CA GLY A 585 -6.53 13.05 16.31
C GLY A 585 -5.77 12.64 15.05
N LEU A 586 -4.47 12.94 15.07
CA LEU A 586 -3.59 12.84 13.91
C LEU A 586 -3.41 11.40 13.38
N GLN A 587 -3.60 10.37 14.21
CA GLN A 587 -3.46 8.97 13.80
C GLN A 587 -4.36 8.63 12.62
N ALA A 588 -5.64 9.04 12.65
CA ALA A 588 -6.58 8.71 11.58
C ALA A 588 -6.16 9.35 10.25
N ILE A 589 -5.70 10.60 10.31
CA ILE A 589 -5.24 11.36 9.15
C ILE A 589 -3.98 10.72 8.56
N ILE A 590 -3.00 10.40 9.40
CA ILE A 590 -1.74 9.75 8.98
C ILE A 590 -1.99 8.38 8.34
N THR A 591 -2.90 7.59 8.90
CA THR A 591 -3.22 6.26 8.37
C THR A 591 -3.70 6.33 6.91
N ILE A 592 -4.45 7.39 6.57
CA ILE A 592 -4.92 7.64 5.20
C ILE A 592 -3.79 8.25 4.35
N LEU A 593 -3.08 9.26 4.86
CA LEU A 593 -1.99 9.93 4.15
C LEU A 593 -0.86 8.97 3.78
N ASP A 594 -0.52 7.99 4.64
CA ASP A 594 0.48 6.96 4.36
C ASP A 594 0.19 6.21 3.06
N GLN A 595 -1.08 5.84 2.83
CA GLN A 595 -1.51 5.16 1.60
C GLN A 595 -1.51 6.12 0.40
N ILE A 596 -2.02 7.34 0.60
CA ILE A 596 -2.05 8.37 -0.45
C ILE A 596 -0.64 8.66 -0.96
N ARG A 597 0.34 8.83 -0.06
CA ARG A 597 1.73 9.09 -0.43
C ARG A 597 2.36 7.92 -1.18
N LEU A 598 2.14 6.69 -0.71
CA LEU A 598 2.75 5.50 -1.30
C LEU A 598 2.37 5.33 -2.77
N PHE A 599 1.12 5.63 -3.12
CA PHE A 599 0.58 5.48 -4.47
C PHE A 599 0.33 6.82 -5.19
N ASN A 600 0.77 7.93 -4.59
CA ASN A 600 0.56 9.30 -5.07
C ASN A 600 -0.89 9.59 -5.53
N GLN A 601 -1.87 9.26 -4.70
CA GLN A 601 -3.30 9.30 -5.07
C GLN A 601 -3.90 10.71 -5.03
N LEU A 602 -3.60 11.53 -6.04
CA LEU A 602 -4.04 12.93 -6.12
C LEU A 602 -5.56 13.15 -6.25
N LYS A 603 -6.32 12.06 -6.48
CA LYS A 603 -7.79 12.03 -6.59
C LYS A 603 -8.47 11.45 -5.34
N HIS A 604 -7.72 11.08 -4.30
CA HIS A 604 -8.31 10.56 -3.07
C HIS A 604 -9.22 11.63 -2.42
N PRO A 605 -10.38 11.27 -1.85
CA PRO A 605 -11.33 12.25 -1.29
C PRO A 605 -10.72 13.22 -0.26
N LEU A 606 -9.82 12.73 0.62
CA LEU A 606 -9.04 13.59 1.52
C LEU A 606 -8.24 14.68 0.79
N VAL A 607 -7.58 14.33 -0.32
CA VAL A 607 -6.79 15.28 -1.13
C VAL A 607 -7.71 16.29 -1.81
N LEU A 608 -8.86 15.85 -2.30
CA LEU A 608 -9.86 16.73 -2.90
C LEU A 608 -10.43 17.70 -1.87
N ASN A 609 -10.73 17.22 -0.66
CA ASN A 609 -11.18 18.06 0.45
C ASN A 609 -10.17 19.16 0.80
N LEU A 610 -8.87 18.80 0.90
CA LEU A 610 -7.78 19.76 1.13
C LEU A 610 -7.59 20.76 -0.03
N LYS A 611 -7.87 20.35 -1.27
CA LYS A 611 -7.85 21.24 -2.44
C LYS A 611 -9.05 22.19 -2.44
N GLN A 612 -10.21 21.75 -1.96
CA GLN A 612 -11.46 22.52 -1.98
C GLN A 612 -11.54 23.53 -0.84
N GLY A 613 -10.90 23.28 0.31
CA GLY A 613 -10.93 24.22 1.42
C GLY A 613 -10.03 23.83 2.59
N ASN A 614 -10.03 24.69 3.61
CA ASN A 614 -9.11 24.61 4.74
C ASN A 614 -9.75 23.92 5.98
N TRP A 615 -10.93 23.29 5.82
CA TRP A 615 -11.74 22.82 6.94
C TRP A 615 -11.04 21.82 7.84
N LEU A 616 -10.28 20.87 7.28
CA LEU A 616 -9.53 19.89 8.08
C LEU A 616 -8.40 20.55 8.88
N MET A 617 -7.70 21.53 8.28
CA MET A 617 -6.66 22.29 8.98
C MET A 617 -7.25 23.05 10.18
N ASN A 618 -8.34 23.78 9.95
CA ASN A 618 -9.04 24.51 11.01
C ASN A 618 -9.61 23.56 12.07
N TYR A 619 -10.06 22.37 11.68
CA TYR A 619 -10.55 21.37 12.63
C TYR A 619 -9.43 20.90 13.59
N ILE A 620 -8.23 20.65 13.07
CA ILE A 620 -7.08 20.18 13.86
C ILE A 620 -6.64 21.25 14.86
N SER A 621 -6.49 22.50 14.45
CA SER A 621 -6.08 23.59 15.34
C SER A 621 -7.15 23.86 16.41
N ASN A 622 -8.39 24.13 15.99
CA ASN A 622 -9.46 24.52 16.91
C ASN A 622 -9.78 23.47 17.97
N ARG A 623 -9.70 22.16 17.66
CA ARG A 623 -9.96 21.12 18.68
C ARG A 623 -8.89 21.05 19.77
N LEU A 624 -7.67 21.50 19.47
CA LEU A 624 -6.55 21.51 20.43
C LEU A 624 -6.48 22.83 21.21
N GLU A 625 -6.87 23.95 20.60
CA GLU A 625 -6.82 25.29 21.22
C GLU A 625 -7.74 25.45 22.44
N ILE A 626 -8.83 24.69 22.48
CA ILE A 626 -9.83 24.77 23.55
C ILE A 626 -9.36 24.20 24.91
N TYR A 627 -8.28 23.43 24.94
CA TYR A 627 -7.74 22.84 26.18
C TYR A 627 -6.42 23.50 26.57
N SER A 628 -6.26 23.90 27.83
CA SER A 628 -5.07 24.60 28.32
C SER A 628 -3.76 23.89 27.99
N ASN A 629 -3.72 22.55 28.12
CA ASN A 629 -2.49 21.77 27.93
C ASN A 629 -2.09 21.63 26.46
N THR A 630 -3.07 21.56 25.54
CA THR A 630 -2.81 21.43 24.10
C THR A 630 -2.91 22.75 23.35
N LYS A 631 -3.25 23.85 24.04
CA LYS A 631 -3.50 25.15 23.43
C LYS A 631 -2.34 25.66 22.61
N GLN A 632 -1.13 25.63 23.17
CA GLN A 632 0.08 26.08 22.46
C GLN A 632 0.35 25.27 21.20
N LEU A 633 0.02 23.96 21.20
CA LEU A 633 0.14 23.11 20.01
C LEU A 633 -0.92 23.45 18.96
N GLY A 634 -2.16 23.72 19.39
CA GLY A 634 -3.24 24.20 18.52
C GLY A 634 -2.89 25.51 17.83
N GLU A 635 -2.45 26.50 18.60
CA GLU A 635 -2.00 27.82 18.11
C GLU A 635 -0.81 27.69 17.14
N TRP A 636 0.10 26.75 17.43
CA TRP A 636 1.20 26.44 16.53
C TRP A 636 0.70 25.87 15.19
N TYR A 637 -0.23 24.91 15.21
CA TYR A 637 -0.83 24.37 13.98
C TYR A 637 -1.58 25.45 13.20
N GLU A 638 -2.37 26.30 13.85
CA GLU A 638 -3.10 27.39 13.21
C GLU A 638 -2.16 28.35 12.47
N ASN A 639 -1.06 28.76 13.11
CA ASN A 639 -0.07 29.62 12.48
C ASN A 639 0.55 28.98 11.23
N VAL A 640 0.92 27.70 11.31
CA VAL A 640 1.50 26.97 10.15
C VAL A 640 0.46 26.79 9.04
N PHE A 641 -0.77 26.40 9.38
CA PHE A 641 -1.84 26.19 8.41
C PHE A 641 -2.32 27.48 7.75
N SER A 642 -2.29 28.62 8.46
CA SER A 642 -2.58 29.92 7.86
C SER A 642 -1.64 30.22 6.69
N SER A 643 -0.35 29.84 6.81
CA SER A 643 0.64 29.99 5.74
C SER A 643 0.40 29.01 4.59
N ILE A 644 0.05 27.76 4.90
CA ILE A 644 -0.28 26.74 3.88
C ILE A 644 -1.54 27.14 3.10
N SER A 645 -2.52 27.75 3.76
CA SER A 645 -3.79 28.12 3.15
C SER A 645 -3.67 29.16 2.03
N LEU A 646 -2.56 29.90 1.97
CA LEU A 646 -2.26 30.90 0.94
C LEU A 646 -1.58 30.29 -0.30
N LEU A 647 -1.16 29.03 -0.23
CA LEU A 647 -0.55 28.34 -1.38
C LEU A 647 -1.60 28.01 -2.45
N SER A 648 -1.12 27.76 -3.67
CA SER A 648 -1.96 27.20 -4.73
C SER A 648 -2.64 25.92 -4.24
N ARG A 649 -3.92 25.71 -4.62
CA ARG A 649 -4.72 24.58 -4.13
C ARG A 649 -4.07 23.23 -4.43
N LEU A 650 -3.28 23.14 -5.50
CA LEU A 650 -2.52 21.93 -5.85
C LEU A 650 -1.40 21.60 -4.84
N MET A 651 -0.86 22.60 -4.15
CA MET A 651 0.26 22.46 -3.20
C MET A 651 -0.20 22.26 -1.75
N VAL A 652 -1.42 22.69 -1.40
CA VAL A 652 -1.96 22.54 -0.04
C VAL A 652 -1.85 21.10 0.49
N PRO A 653 -2.26 20.05 -0.26
CA PRO A 653 -2.15 18.68 0.26
C PRO A 653 -0.71 18.24 0.52
N VAL A 654 0.25 18.66 -0.31
CA VAL A 654 1.67 18.29 -0.18
C VAL A 654 2.26 18.87 1.10
N TYR A 655 2.04 20.16 1.34
CA TYR A 655 2.58 20.82 2.52
C TYR A 655 1.82 20.46 3.80
N PHE A 656 0.51 20.27 3.71
CA PHE A 656 -0.27 19.71 4.82
C PHE A 656 0.30 18.37 5.27
N ASP A 657 0.52 17.44 4.35
CA ASP A 657 1.11 16.15 4.63
C ASP A 657 2.51 16.27 5.26
N LEU A 658 3.38 17.13 4.73
CA LEU A 658 4.71 17.34 5.29
C LEU A 658 4.64 17.82 6.74
N ILE A 659 3.75 18.76 7.08
CA ILE A 659 3.60 19.23 8.45
C ILE A 659 3.01 18.13 9.35
N ILE A 660 1.93 17.48 8.92
CA ILE A 660 1.25 16.45 9.71
C ILE A 660 2.17 15.25 9.95
N ARG A 661 2.88 14.76 8.94
CA ARG A 661 3.79 13.63 9.08
C ARG A 661 4.97 13.91 10.01
N ASN A 662 5.68 15.02 9.81
CA ASN A 662 6.85 15.32 10.65
C ASN A 662 6.43 15.64 12.10
N SER A 663 5.32 16.35 12.31
CA SER A 663 4.81 16.61 13.66
C SER A 663 4.35 15.32 14.34
N TYR A 664 3.63 14.44 13.64
CA TYR A 664 3.21 13.14 14.14
C TYR A 664 4.39 12.22 14.51
N GLU A 665 5.42 12.15 13.66
CA GLU A 665 6.64 11.39 13.95
C GLU A 665 7.30 11.86 15.25
N LEU A 666 7.43 13.17 15.48
CA LEU A 666 7.99 13.71 16.72
C LEU A 666 7.09 13.50 17.93
N LEU A 667 5.76 13.59 17.78
CA LEU A 667 4.81 13.30 18.86
C LEU A 667 4.89 11.83 19.28
N LEU A 668 5.05 10.91 18.32
CA LEU A 668 5.29 9.50 18.61
C LEU A 668 6.63 9.30 19.35
N GLU A 669 7.72 9.90 18.88
CA GLU A 669 9.02 9.79 19.55
C GLU A 669 8.99 10.38 20.97
N HIS A 670 8.31 11.51 21.15
CA HIS A 670 8.07 12.09 22.48
C HIS A 670 7.28 11.12 23.36
N SER A 671 6.23 10.50 22.82
CA SER A 671 5.45 9.50 23.56
C SER A 671 6.28 8.32 24.04
N TYR A 672 7.24 7.84 23.24
CA TYR A 672 8.15 6.77 23.64
C TYR A 672 9.15 7.25 24.69
N SER A 673 9.60 8.50 24.60
CA SER A 673 10.53 9.09 25.57
C SER A 673 9.94 9.22 26.99
N LEU A 674 8.62 9.34 27.09
CA LEU A 674 7.89 9.35 28.36
C LEU A 674 7.67 7.95 28.96
N MET A 675 7.93 6.89 28.18
CA MET A 675 7.76 5.50 28.64
C MET A 675 9.08 4.92 29.15
N THR A 676 8.99 3.75 29.81
CA THR A 676 10.16 3.04 30.35
C THR A 676 11.22 2.73 29.27
N PRO A 677 12.49 2.49 29.68
CA PRO A 677 13.54 2.01 28.78
C PRO A 677 13.17 0.73 28.02
N PHE A 678 12.36 -0.14 28.64
CA PHE A 678 11.85 -1.35 27.99
C PHE A 678 11.07 -1.03 26.72
N ILE A 679 10.32 0.09 26.68
CA ILE A 679 9.60 0.52 25.50
C ILE A 679 10.47 1.36 24.58
N SER A 680 11.09 2.43 25.08
CA SER A 680 11.80 3.39 24.23
C SER A 680 12.95 2.74 23.43
N GLN A 681 13.64 1.76 24.01
CA GLN A 681 14.77 1.06 23.39
C GLN A 681 14.38 -0.23 22.65
N SER A 682 13.09 -0.55 22.57
CA SER A 682 12.61 -1.80 21.96
C SER A 682 12.57 -1.80 20.43
N SER A 683 12.05 -2.89 19.86
CA SER A 683 11.76 -2.96 18.43
C SER A 683 10.60 -2.02 18.05
N LYS A 684 10.48 -1.71 16.75
CA LYS A 684 9.34 -0.94 16.22
C LYS A 684 7.99 -1.57 16.59
N PHE A 685 7.91 -2.91 16.63
CA PHE A 685 6.68 -3.62 16.95
C PHE A 685 6.25 -3.38 18.41
N VAL A 686 7.16 -3.50 19.38
CA VAL A 686 6.86 -3.27 20.79
C VAL A 686 6.47 -1.81 21.04
N ARG A 687 7.17 -0.86 20.41
CA ARG A 687 6.76 0.56 20.41
C ARG A 687 5.37 0.76 19.81
N GLN A 688 5.03 0.10 18.70
CA GLN A 688 3.68 0.19 18.13
C GLN A 688 2.60 -0.38 19.06
N LEU A 689 2.89 -1.48 19.76
CA LEU A 689 1.97 -2.03 20.77
C LEU A 689 1.79 -1.09 21.97
N SER A 690 2.85 -0.39 22.39
CA SER A 690 2.76 0.55 23.51
C SER A 690 1.86 1.74 23.23
N GLN A 691 1.61 2.08 21.95
CA GLN A 691 0.64 3.11 21.58
C GLN A 691 -0.80 2.76 22.01
N SER A 692 -1.14 1.47 22.17
CA SER A 692 -2.43 1.06 22.74
C SER A 692 -2.61 1.53 24.19
N SER A 693 -1.52 1.72 24.94
CA SER A 693 -1.57 2.35 26.28
C SER A 693 -2.08 3.78 26.19
N ILE A 694 -1.60 4.53 25.20
CA ILE A 694 -2.03 5.92 24.98
C ILE A 694 -3.50 5.90 24.53
N GLN A 695 -3.82 5.12 23.50
CA GLN A 695 -5.20 5.03 22.97
C GLN A 695 -6.26 4.78 24.04
N LEU A 696 -6.05 3.78 24.90
CA LEU A 696 -7.10 3.27 25.78
C LEU A 696 -7.19 4.01 27.13
N ILE A 697 -6.20 4.83 27.50
CA ILE A 697 -6.11 5.47 28.82
C ILE A 697 -6.25 6.98 28.67
N SER A 698 -7.37 7.52 29.14
CA SER A 698 -7.67 8.95 29.04
C SER A 698 -8.65 9.39 30.14
N ILE A 699 -8.83 10.69 30.30
CA ILE A 699 -9.77 11.28 31.24
C ILE A 699 -11.11 11.50 30.50
N ILE A 700 -12.16 10.83 30.95
CA ILE A 700 -13.50 10.90 30.34
C ILE A 700 -14.53 11.44 31.33
N LYS A 701 -15.14 12.58 30.99
CA LYS A 701 -16.05 13.28 31.90
C LYS A 701 -17.28 12.46 32.29
N ASN A 702 -17.81 11.62 31.39
CA ASN A 702 -18.98 10.78 31.66
C ASN A 702 -18.64 9.33 32.07
N ALA A 703 -17.36 9.03 32.33
CA ALA A 703 -16.87 7.70 32.71
C ALA A 703 -15.76 7.81 33.76
N ARG A 704 -16.07 8.54 34.84
CA ARG A 704 -15.14 8.87 35.92
C ARG A 704 -14.82 7.65 36.79
N LEU A 705 -13.66 7.71 37.45
CA LEU A 705 -13.35 6.82 38.57
C LEU A 705 -13.98 7.36 39.87
N PRO A 706 -14.30 6.48 40.84
CA PRO A 706 -14.61 6.89 42.21
C PRO A 706 -13.52 7.79 42.78
N LEU A 707 -13.94 8.81 43.54
CA LEU A 707 -13.04 9.76 44.17
C LEU A 707 -12.09 9.06 45.15
N LEU A 708 -10.80 9.35 45.00
CA LEU A 708 -9.73 8.93 45.89
C LEU A 708 -9.78 9.72 47.20
N SER A 709 -9.13 9.15 48.23
CA SER A 709 -9.07 9.78 49.56
C SER A 709 -8.44 11.18 49.48
N PRO A 710 -9.02 12.21 50.12
CA PRO A 710 -8.38 13.52 50.25
C PRO A 710 -7.09 13.47 51.09
N ASN A 711 -6.90 12.39 51.86
CA ASN A 711 -5.74 12.16 52.72
C ASN A 711 -4.69 11.25 52.07
N LEU A 712 -4.72 11.11 50.74
CA LEU A 712 -3.78 10.28 50.00
C LEU A 712 -2.35 10.86 50.05
N ARG A 713 -1.35 9.96 50.09
CA ARG A 713 0.07 10.33 49.97
C ARG A 713 0.37 10.91 48.59
N GLU A 714 1.31 11.84 48.51
CA GLU A 714 1.74 12.43 47.24
C GLU A 714 2.35 11.38 46.28
N PRO A 715 2.19 11.53 44.96
CA PRO A 715 1.41 12.58 44.28
C PRO A 715 -0.10 12.33 44.41
N ARG A 716 -0.87 13.41 44.50
CA ARG A 716 -2.35 13.39 44.44
C ARG A 716 -2.84 13.68 43.01
N PRO A 717 -4.02 13.17 42.62
CA PRO A 717 -4.58 13.52 41.32
C PRO A 717 -4.85 15.03 41.24
N SER A 718 -4.54 15.63 40.08
CA SER A 718 -4.93 17.00 39.76
C SER A 718 -6.44 17.16 39.85
N GLU A 719 -6.91 18.37 40.11
CA GLU A 719 -8.34 18.64 40.23
C GLU A 719 -8.77 19.86 39.43
N GLU A 720 -9.99 19.79 38.92
CA GLU A 720 -10.64 20.87 38.19
C GLU A 720 -12.03 21.13 38.78
N LYS A 721 -12.56 22.35 38.59
CA LYS A 721 -13.98 22.62 38.86
C LYS A 721 -14.78 22.34 37.60
N ASP A 722 -15.78 21.48 37.69
CA ASP A 722 -16.72 21.24 36.61
C ASP A 722 -17.40 22.55 36.19
N GLU A 723 -17.32 22.91 34.91
CA GLU A 723 -17.91 24.16 34.41
C GLU A 723 -19.44 24.22 34.58
N GLN A 724 -20.11 23.06 34.58
CA GLN A 724 -21.58 22.98 34.62
C GLN A 724 -22.12 22.82 36.05
N THR A 725 -21.48 21.96 36.84
CA THR A 725 -21.94 21.59 38.20
C THR A 725 -21.21 22.33 39.30
N LEU A 726 -20.08 22.99 38.99
CA LEU A 726 -19.18 23.67 39.93
C LEU A 726 -18.56 22.75 41.00
N GLU A 727 -18.74 21.44 40.86
CA GLU A 727 -18.16 20.43 41.74
C GLU A 727 -16.66 20.28 41.46
N ARG A 728 -15.88 19.96 42.50
CA ARG A 728 -14.45 19.62 42.39
C ARG A 728 -14.34 18.19 41.86
N ILE A 729 -13.62 18.01 40.76
CA ILE A 729 -13.41 16.71 40.12
C ILE A 729 -11.93 16.36 40.20
N GLN A 730 -11.63 15.13 40.61
CA GLN A 730 -10.29 14.56 40.46
C GLN A 730 -10.10 14.08 39.02
N LEU A 731 -9.07 14.59 38.36
CA LEU A 731 -8.68 14.29 36.99
C LEU A 731 -7.92 12.97 36.92
N CYS A 732 -8.60 11.87 37.22
CA CYS A 732 -8.03 10.53 37.12
C CYS A 732 -8.35 9.92 35.76
N SER A 733 -7.32 9.44 35.05
CA SER A 733 -7.50 8.69 33.81
C SER A 733 -8.10 7.32 34.07
N SER A 734 -8.95 6.86 33.16
CA SER A 734 -9.56 5.53 33.20
C SER A 734 -9.26 4.74 31.93
N LEU A 735 -9.29 3.40 32.04
CA LEU A 735 -8.96 2.49 30.94
C LEU A 735 -10.23 2.01 30.25
N ALA A 736 -10.31 2.21 28.93
CA ALA A 736 -11.33 1.61 28.09
C ALA A 736 -11.02 0.14 27.80
N ALA A 737 -12.03 -0.73 27.88
CA ALA A 737 -11.87 -2.15 27.51
C ALA A 737 -11.63 -2.35 26.00
N GLY A 738 -12.07 -1.41 25.17
CA GLY A 738 -11.82 -1.46 23.72
C GLY A 738 -12.71 -0.51 22.92
N PHE A 739 -12.18 -0.01 21.81
CA PHE A 739 -12.89 0.92 20.95
C PHE A 739 -13.58 0.23 19.77
N PRO A 740 -14.71 0.78 19.27
CA PRO A 740 -15.41 1.97 19.79
C PRO A 740 -16.43 1.65 20.91
N HIS A 741 -16.76 0.38 21.13
CA HIS A 741 -17.91 -0.03 21.93
C HIS A 741 -17.82 0.31 23.43
N PHE A 742 -16.62 0.35 23.99
CA PHE A 742 -16.36 0.60 25.42
C PHE A 742 -15.60 1.90 25.64
N ALA A 743 -15.90 2.91 24.80
CA ALA A 743 -15.16 4.17 24.80
C ALA A 743 -15.62 5.16 25.88
N SER A 744 -16.91 5.22 26.22
CA SER A 744 -17.42 6.22 27.18
C SER A 744 -18.67 5.74 27.95
N GLY A 745 -19.15 6.58 28.86
CA GLY A 745 -20.30 6.27 29.72
C GLY A 745 -20.03 5.13 30.71
N ILE A 746 -21.10 4.46 31.14
CA ILE A 746 -21.01 3.36 32.11
C ILE A 746 -20.19 2.17 31.58
N TRP A 747 -20.13 1.99 30.26
CA TRP A 747 -19.52 0.85 29.58
C TRP A 747 -18.00 0.94 29.41
N ARG A 748 -17.36 2.03 29.83
CA ARG A 748 -15.91 2.19 29.65
C ARG A 748 -15.10 1.31 30.59
N ASN A 749 -15.46 1.35 31.88
CA ASN A 749 -14.62 0.89 32.98
C ASN A 749 -15.05 -0.50 33.46
N TRP A 750 -14.30 -1.51 33.02
CA TRP A 750 -14.48 -2.90 33.42
C TRP A 750 -13.32 -3.36 34.30
N GLY A 751 -13.61 -3.82 35.52
CA GLY A 751 -12.61 -4.21 36.50
C GLY A 751 -11.73 -5.36 36.00
N ARG A 752 -12.34 -6.36 35.37
CA ARG A 752 -11.62 -7.47 34.76
C ARG A 752 -10.62 -6.99 33.70
N ASP A 753 -11.09 -6.29 32.68
CA ASP A 753 -10.25 -5.81 31.57
C ASP A 753 -9.16 -4.85 32.04
N THR A 754 -9.49 -3.98 33.00
CA THR A 754 -8.54 -3.06 33.63
C THR A 754 -7.39 -3.82 34.27
N PHE A 755 -7.67 -4.81 35.11
CA PHE A 755 -6.64 -5.50 35.89
C PHE A 755 -5.93 -6.62 35.15
N ILE A 756 -6.50 -7.14 34.05
CA ILE A 756 -5.74 -7.95 33.09
C ILE A 756 -4.74 -7.06 32.34
N SER A 757 -5.19 -5.89 31.87
CA SER A 757 -4.40 -5.00 31.01
C SER A 757 -3.38 -4.15 31.78
N LEU A 758 -3.56 -3.95 33.09
CA LEU A 758 -2.77 -3.03 33.92
C LEU A 758 -1.27 -3.29 33.79
N ARG A 759 -0.83 -4.55 33.80
CA ARG A 759 0.60 -4.87 33.65
C ARG A 759 1.13 -4.44 32.27
N GLY A 760 0.44 -4.83 31.20
CA GLY A 760 0.91 -4.61 29.82
C GLY A 760 0.83 -3.14 29.39
N LEU A 761 -0.31 -2.49 29.65
CA LEU A 761 -0.57 -1.13 29.16
C LEU A 761 -0.15 -0.04 30.14
N ILE A 762 0.08 -0.33 31.43
CA ILE A 762 0.32 0.69 32.45
C ILE A 762 1.68 0.51 33.13
N LEU A 763 1.97 -0.69 33.66
CA LEU A 763 3.25 -0.91 34.37
C LEU A 763 4.44 -0.96 33.42
N LEU A 764 4.37 -1.72 32.31
CA LEU A 764 5.47 -1.79 31.35
C LEU A 764 5.74 -0.46 30.63
N THR A 765 4.72 0.40 30.53
CA THR A 765 4.85 1.73 29.93
C THR A 765 5.27 2.81 30.92
N GLY A 766 5.29 2.53 32.23
CA GLY A 766 5.79 3.45 33.26
C GLY A 766 4.74 4.40 33.85
N ARG A 767 3.46 4.16 33.57
CA ARG A 767 2.32 4.95 34.07
C ARG A 767 1.94 4.60 35.51
N TYR A 768 2.90 4.68 36.42
CA TYR A 768 2.76 4.16 37.78
C TYR A 768 1.73 4.93 38.64
N GLU A 769 1.56 6.23 38.38
CA GLU A 769 0.56 7.03 39.07
C GLU A 769 -0.86 6.61 38.67
N GLU A 770 -1.10 6.44 37.37
CA GLU A 770 -2.40 5.98 36.86
C GLU A 770 -2.73 4.57 37.36
N ALA A 771 -1.75 3.66 37.42
CA ALA A 771 -1.93 2.33 38.01
C ALA A 771 -2.37 2.41 39.48
N ARG A 772 -1.71 3.27 40.27
CA ARG A 772 -2.04 3.49 41.69
C ARG A 772 -3.47 4.01 41.84
N TYR A 773 -3.86 5.00 41.05
CA TYR A 773 -5.22 5.57 41.10
C TYR A 773 -6.29 4.54 40.74
N LEU A 774 -6.07 3.72 39.69
CA LEU A 774 -6.99 2.64 39.33
C LEU A 774 -7.13 1.63 40.48
N ILE A 775 -6.02 1.17 41.05
CA ILE A 775 -6.03 0.21 42.17
C ILE A 775 -6.86 0.73 43.34
N LEU A 776 -6.61 1.98 43.76
CA LEU A 776 -7.25 2.57 44.93
C LEU A 776 -8.73 2.92 44.66
N SER A 777 -9.07 3.43 43.49
CA SER A 777 -10.46 3.74 43.12
C SER A 777 -11.34 2.49 43.08
N TYR A 778 -10.86 1.39 42.50
CA TYR A 778 -11.58 0.12 42.52
C TYR A 778 -11.64 -0.48 43.93
N GLY A 779 -10.57 -0.35 44.73
CA GLY A 779 -10.57 -0.75 46.14
C GLY A 779 -11.61 0.01 46.97
N GLY A 780 -11.86 1.29 46.66
CA GLY A 780 -12.92 2.08 47.30
C GLY A 780 -14.32 1.54 47.04
N CYS A 781 -14.48 0.79 45.95
CA CYS A 781 -15.70 0.08 45.58
C CYS A 781 -15.71 -1.38 46.03
N LEU A 782 -14.79 -1.84 46.89
CA LEU A 782 -14.87 -3.21 47.36
C LEU A 782 -16.20 -3.44 48.12
N ARG A 783 -16.97 -4.46 47.72
CA ARG A 783 -18.23 -4.86 48.36
C ARG A 783 -18.41 -6.37 48.26
N HIS A 784 -18.99 -6.99 49.29
CA HIS A 784 -19.08 -8.46 49.39
C HIS A 784 -17.73 -9.17 49.29
N GLY A 785 -16.62 -8.50 49.60
CA GLY A 785 -15.27 -9.05 49.34
C GLY A 785 -14.92 -9.17 47.86
N LEU A 786 -15.66 -8.51 46.96
CA LEU A 786 -15.47 -8.53 45.51
C LEU A 786 -15.21 -7.13 44.96
N ILE A 787 -14.49 -7.08 43.85
CA ILE A 787 -14.31 -5.89 43.00
C ILE A 787 -15.36 -5.96 41.89
N PRO A 788 -16.06 -4.85 41.57
CA PRO A 788 -17.10 -4.86 40.56
C PRO A 788 -16.55 -5.17 39.16
N ASN A 789 -17.36 -5.80 38.31
CA ASN A 789 -17.05 -5.91 36.89
C ASN A 789 -17.29 -4.56 36.21
N LEU A 790 -18.55 -4.13 36.16
CA LEU A 790 -18.93 -2.81 35.70
C LEU A 790 -18.70 -1.81 36.83
N LEU A 791 -17.80 -0.84 36.65
CA LEU A 791 -17.50 0.14 37.70
C LEU A 791 -18.56 1.24 37.79
N ALA A 792 -18.92 1.85 36.65
CA ALA A 792 -19.88 2.96 36.54
C ALA A 792 -19.77 3.98 37.69
N ASP A 793 -18.60 4.63 37.81
CA ASP A 793 -18.19 5.58 38.88
C ASP A 793 -18.27 5.10 40.35
N GLY A 794 -18.61 3.83 40.55
CA GLY A 794 -18.81 3.20 41.85
C GLY A 794 -20.26 3.24 42.34
N LYS A 795 -21.11 4.15 41.86
CA LYS A 795 -22.49 4.31 42.36
C LYS A 795 -23.44 3.28 41.78
N VAL A 796 -23.24 2.90 40.51
CA VAL A 796 -24.07 1.90 39.80
C VAL A 796 -23.24 0.65 39.47
N ALA A 797 -22.24 0.36 40.32
CA ALA A 797 -21.33 -0.75 40.12
C ALA A 797 -22.02 -2.11 40.23
N ARG A 798 -21.70 -3.05 39.32
CA ARG A 798 -22.24 -4.42 39.30
C ARG A 798 -21.22 -5.44 39.77
N TYR A 799 -21.64 -6.35 40.65
CA TYR A 799 -20.78 -7.33 41.33
C TYR A 799 -21.15 -8.75 40.90
N ASN A 800 -21.19 -8.97 39.59
CA ASN A 800 -21.42 -10.26 38.96
C ASN A 800 -20.12 -10.99 38.57
N ALA A 801 -18.96 -10.38 38.79
CA ALA A 801 -17.65 -11.00 38.55
C ALA A 801 -17.03 -11.54 39.84
N ARG A 802 -16.67 -12.82 39.81
CA ARG A 802 -15.84 -13.46 40.86
C ARG A 802 -14.36 -13.41 40.52
N ASP A 803 -14.00 -13.08 39.29
CA ASP A 803 -12.62 -13.04 38.81
C ASP A 803 -11.94 -11.68 38.97
N SER A 804 -12.67 -10.57 38.80
CA SER A 804 -12.15 -9.21 38.91
C SER A 804 -11.33 -8.94 40.17
N VAL A 805 -11.74 -9.49 41.32
CA VAL A 805 -11.01 -9.30 42.59
C VAL A 805 -9.64 -9.97 42.60
N TRP A 806 -9.52 -11.15 41.98
CA TRP A 806 -8.26 -11.87 41.92
C TRP A 806 -7.30 -11.23 40.91
N TRP A 807 -7.83 -10.70 39.80
CA TRP A 807 -7.05 -9.87 38.88
C TRP A 807 -6.58 -8.57 39.53
N TRP A 808 -7.41 -7.92 40.34
CA TRP A 808 -7.04 -6.73 41.11
C TRP A 808 -5.90 -7.02 42.10
N LEU A 809 -6.01 -8.10 42.88
CA LEU A 809 -4.96 -8.53 43.81
C LEU A 809 -3.65 -8.89 43.08
N TYR A 810 -3.75 -9.63 41.97
CA TYR A 810 -2.59 -9.93 41.13
C TYR A 810 -1.96 -8.65 40.57
N SER A 811 -2.76 -7.67 40.12
CA SER A 811 -2.28 -6.37 39.66
C SER A 811 -1.52 -5.60 40.75
N ILE A 812 -2.01 -5.63 41.99
CA ILE A 812 -1.29 -5.01 43.13
C ILE A 812 0.04 -5.73 43.36
N SER A 813 0.07 -7.06 43.31
CA SER A 813 1.33 -7.82 43.41
C SER A 813 2.32 -7.39 42.31
N ASN A 814 1.87 -7.31 41.06
CA ASN A 814 2.70 -6.84 39.95
C ASN A 814 3.16 -5.39 40.14
N TYR A 815 2.31 -4.52 40.68
CA TYR A 815 2.65 -3.13 41.02
C TYR A 815 3.79 -3.10 42.05
N THR A 816 3.66 -3.82 43.17
CA THR A 816 4.68 -3.85 44.23
C THR A 816 6.03 -4.39 43.74
N ASN A 817 6.03 -5.26 42.72
CA ASN A 817 7.26 -5.82 42.15
C ASN A 817 7.88 -4.95 41.05
N SER A 818 7.07 -4.15 40.34
CA SER A 818 7.53 -3.41 39.15
C SER A 818 7.84 -1.94 39.43
N VAL A 819 7.17 -1.36 40.43
CA VAL A 819 7.31 0.06 40.78
C VAL A 819 8.37 0.20 41.87
N PRO A 820 9.34 1.12 41.74
CA PRO A 820 10.27 1.45 42.82
C PRO A 820 9.50 1.84 44.08
N ASP A 821 9.85 1.24 45.23
CA ASP A 821 9.14 1.40 46.51
C ASP A 821 7.62 1.14 46.41
N GLY A 822 7.22 0.28 45.46
CA GLY A 822 5.82 0.02 45.14
C GLY A 822 5.03 -0.59 46.31
N TYR A 823 5.70 -1.19 47.30
CA TYR A 823 5.09 -1.72 48.52
C TYR A 823 4.40 -0.62 49.35
N GLU A 824 4.78 0.65 49.21
CA GLU A 824 4.16 1.77 49.94
C GLU A 824 2.67 1.92 49.62
N ILE A 825 2.22 1.43 48.46
CA ILE A 825 0.78 1.43 48.10
C ILE A 825 -0.07 0.68 49.12
N LEU A 826 0.48 -0.33 49.80
CA LEU A 826 -0.23 -1.11 50.81
C LEU A 826 -0.69 -0.24 52.00
N SER A 827 0.04 0.84 52.28
CA SER A 827 -0.28 1.81 53.33
C SER A 827 -1.05 3.04 52.81
N ASP A 828 -1.43 3.08 51.52
CA ASP A 828 -2.25 4.16 51.00
C ASP A 828 -3.71 4.04 51.49
N LYS A 829 -4.33 5.20 51.71
CA LYS A 829 -5.72 5.29 52.14
C LYS A 829 -6.67 5.09 50.97
N VAL A 830 -7.46 4.04 51.08
CA VAL A 830 -8.61 3.75 50.22
C VAL A 830 -9.85 4.38 50.85
N SER A 831 -10.45 5.35 50.17
CA SER A 831 -11.73 5.92 50.60
C SER A 831 -12.85 4.94 50.26
N ARG A 832 -13.44 4.30 51.27
CA ARG A 832 -14.51 3.30 51.09
C ARG A 832 -15.82 4.00 50.74
N LEU A 833 -16.24 3.85 49.49
CA LEU A 833 -17.55 4.29 49.01
C LEU A 833 -18.67 3.53 49.72
N TYR A 834 -18.45 2.23 49.98
CA TYR A 834 -19.34 1.39 50.77
C TYR A 834 -18.56 0.72 51.92
N PRO A 835 -18.52 1.33 53.13
CA PRO A 835 -17.80 0.75 54.27
C PRO A 835 -18.31 -0.62 54.71
N THR A 836 -19.61 -0.88 54.52
CA THR A 836 -20.24 -2.19 54.76
C THR A 836 -21.15 -2.56 53.59
N HIS A 837 -21.48 -3.85 53.45
CA HIS A 837 -22.30 -4.36 52.34
C HIS A 837 -23.62 -3.61 52.14
N ASP A 838 -24.30 -3.29 53.24
CA ASP A 838 -25.60 -2.61 53.21
C ASP A 838 -25.52 -1.08 53.38
N SER A 839 -24.31 -0.51 53.41
CA SER A 839 -24.15 0.94 53.57
C SER A 839 -24.62 1.71 52.32
N PRO A 840 -25.14 2.94 52.50
CA PRO A 840 -25.29 3.87 51.40
C PRO A 840 -23.91 4.41 50.97
N ALA A 841 -23.82 4.88 49.72
CA ALA A 841 -22.60 5.48 49.19
C ALA A 841 -22.15 6.67 50.05
N GLN A 842 -20.89 6.67 50.49
CA GLN A 842 -20.30 7.71 51.33
C GLN A 842 -19.47 8.71 50.50
N VAL A 843 -19.29 9.92 51.03
CA VAL A 843 -18.38 10.92 50.42
C VAL A 843 -16.91 10.54 50.66
N ALA A 844 -16.03 11.01 49.78
CA ALA A 844 -14.61 10.71 49.87
C ALA A 844 -14.00 11.16 51.21
N GLY A 845 -13.22 10.29 51.85
CA GLY A 845 -12.58 10.55 53.15
C GLY A 845 -13.49 10.37 54.38
N ALA A 846 -14.78 10.07 54.21
CA ALA A 846 -15.67 9.76 55.34
C ALA A 846 -15.29 8.46 56.06
N HIS A 847 -14.77 7.49 55.30
CA HIS A 847 -14.23 6.24 55.83
C HIS A 847 -13.00 5.83 55.02
N ASP A 848 -11.82 6.22 55.51
CA ASP A 848 -10.54 5.79 54.95
C ASP A 848 -10.11 4.48 55.60
N GLN A 849 -9.68 3.53 54.79
CA GLN A 849 -9.10 2.27 55.21
C GLN A 849 -7.75 2.07 54.49
N LEU A 850 -6.76 1.50 55.16
CA LEU A 850 -5.47 1.22 54.52
C LEU A 850 -5.64 0.09 53.49
N LEU A 851 -4.94 0.18 52.35
CA LEU A 851 -5.09 -0.79 51.28
C LEU A 851 -4.83 -2.23 51.75
N TYR A 852 -3.85 -2.46 52.64
CA TYR A 852 -3.62 -3.79 53.20
C TYR A 852 -4.81 -4.33 54.00
N ASP A 853 -5.60 -3.46 54.65
CA ASP A 853 -6.81 -3.86 55.38
C ASP A 853 -7.96 -4.17 54.41
N VAL A 854 -8.06 -3.42 53.31
CA VAL A 854 -9.01 -3.72 52.22
C VAL A 854 -8.69 -5.08 51.59
N ILE A 855 -7.41 -5.37 51.35
CA ILE A 855 -6.94 -6.67 50.86
C ILE A 855 -7.25 -7.77 51.88
N HIS A 856 -6.99 -7.53 53.17
CA HIS A 856 -7.28 -8.50 54.23
C HIS A 856 -8.78 -8.80 54.32
N GLU A 857 -9.64 -7.78 54.14
CA GLU A 857 -11.08 -7.96 54.07
C GLU A 857 -11.48 -8.95 52.97
N VAL A 858 -10.87 -8.87 51.77
CA VAL A 858 -11.16 -9.82 50.68
C VAL A 858 -10.95 -11.27 51.12
N LEU A 859 -9.79 -11.56 51.72
CA LEU A 859 -9.45 -12.92 52.17
C LEU A 859 -10.40 -13.40 53.27
N LEU A 860 -10.65 -12.52 54.25
CA LEU A 860 -11.57 -12.80 55.36
C LEU A 860 -12.97 -13.14 54.85
N ARG A 861 -13.47 -12.35 53.90
CA ARG A 861 -14.79 -12.52 53.32
C ARG A 861 -14.94 -13.82 52.53
N HIS A 862 -13.94 -14.18 51.73
CA HIS A 862 -13.93 -15.46 51.03
C HIS A 862 -13.88 -16.66 52.01
N LEU A 863 -13.16 -16.54 53.13
CA LEU A 863 -13.13 -17.60 54.15
C LEU A 863 -14.44 -17.71 54.94
N GLN A 864 -15.22 -16.63 55.05
CA GLN A 864 -16.54 -16.60 55.72
C GLN A 864 -17.69 -17.21 54.90
N LEU A 865 -17.43 -17.69 53.68
CA LEU A 865 -18.44 -18.13 52.71
C LEU A 865 -19.43 -17.01 52.37
N LEU A 866 -19.08 -16.24 51.34
CA LEU A 866 -19.95 -15.21 50.77
C LEU A 866 -21.23 -15.84 50.24
N SER A 867 -22.38 -15.37 50.72
CA SER A 867 -23.69 -15.72 50.18
C SER A 867 -24.53 -14.45 50.12
N PHE A 868 -24.80 -13.95 48.91
CA PHE A 868 -25.55 -12.73 48.71
C PHE A 868 -26.38 -12.79 47.42
N ARG A 869 -27.42 -11.95 47.36
CA ARG A 869 -28.18 -11.68 46.13
C ARG A 869 -27.76 -10.32 45.58
N GLU A 870 -27.55 -10.22 44.27
CA GLU A 870 -27.15 -8.94 43.64
C GLU A 870 -28.11 -7.80 44.02
N ARG A 871 -27.54 -6.65 44.41
CA ARG A 871 -28.31 -5.48 44.78
C ARG A 871 -29.06 -4.95 43.55
N GLY A 872 -30.38 -4.85 43.66
CA GLY A 872 -31.24 -4.45 42.54
C GLY A 872 -31.55 -5.59 41.56
N ALA A 873 -31.35 -6.86 41.96
CA ALA A 873 -31.72 -8.04 41.19
C ALA A 873 -33.13 -7.95 40.60
N GLY A 874 -33.25 -8.33 39.33
CA GLY A 874 -34.47 -8.23 38.54
C GLY A 874 -34.19 -7.70 37.13
N HIS A 875 -35.25 -7.59 36.33
CA HIS A 875 -35.17 -7.28 34.91
C HIS A 875 -34.51 -5.92 34.59
N SER A 876 -34.54 -4.96 35.52
CA SER A 876 -33.90 -3.66 35.36
C SER A 876 -32.37 -3.71 35.49
N LEU A 877 -31.83 -4.70 36.19
CA LEU A 877 -30.39 -4.90 36.33
C LEU A 877 -29.84 -5.80 35.21
N ASP A 878 -30.57 -6.87 34.89
CA ASP A 878 -30.25 -7.78 33.79
C ASP A 878 -31.56 -8.34 33.21
N SER A 879 -31.84 -8.03 31.95
CA SER A 879 -33.10 -8.39 31.30
C SER A 879 -33.12 -9.84 30.77
N ASN A 880 -31.97 -10.51 30.77
CA ASN A 880 -31.80 -11.85 30.20
C ASN A 880 -31.59 -12.92 31.26
N MET A 881 -30.89 -12.59 32.36
CA MET A 881 -30.56 -13.54 33.43
C MET A 881 -31.80 -14.10 34.15
N ASN A 882 -31.76 -15.39 34.52
CA ASN A 882 -32.77 -16.03 35.36
C ASN A 882 -32.69 -15.55 36.83
N ASP A 883 -33.78 -15.69 37.59
CA ASP A 883 -33.83 -15.20 38.99
C ASP A 883 -32.75 -15.82 39.88
N GLU A 884 -32.48 -17.11 39.69
CA GLU A 884 -31.45 -17.85 40.41
C GLU A 884 -30.03 -17.37 40.09
N GLY A 885 -29.82 -16.77 38.92
CA GLY A 885 -28.51 -16.25 38.48
C GLY A 885 -28.01 -15.09 39.34
N PHE A 886 -28.92 -14.32 39.96
CA PHE A 886 -28.57 -13.21 40.85
C PHE A 886 -28.06 -13.65 42.23
N ASN A 887 -28.22 -14.93 42.59
CA ASN A 887 -27.80 -15.47 43.88
C ASN A 887 -26.37 -16.02 43.77
N ASN A 888 -25.44 -15.41 44.48
CA ASN A 888 -24.03 -15.76 44.42
C ASN A 888 -23.57 -16.40 45.73
N GLN A 889 -22.90 -17.54 45.60
CA GLN A 889 -22.17 -18.20 46.68
C GLN A 889 -20.70 -18.33 46.29
N ILE A 890 -19.79 -17.81 47.11
CA ILE A 890 -18.34 -17.79 46.84
C ILE A 890 -17.62 -18.12 48.13
N GLY A 891 -16.60 -18.98 48.08
CA GLY A 891 -15.87 -19.38 49.27
C GLY A 891 -14.53 -20.03 48.99
N VAL A 892 -13.92 -20.55 50.05
CA VAL A 892 -12.68 -21.33 50.00
C VAL A 892 -12.98 -22.75 50.46
N ASP A 893 -12.64 -23.75 49.65
CA ASP A 893 -12.75 -25.14 50.05
C ASP A 893 -11.72 -25.43 51.15
N SER A 894 -12.20 -25.84 52.32
CA SER A 894 -11.35 -26.09 53.48
C SER A 894 -10.33 -27.22 53.27
N LYS A 895 -10.57 -28.18 52.37
CA LYS A 895 -9.66 -29.31 52.11
C LYS A 895 -8.58 -28.92 51.12
N THR A 896 -8.96 -28.34 49.98
CA THR A 896 -8.02 -28.04 48.89
C THR A 896 -7.45 -26.62 48.95
N GLY A 897 -8.07 -25.71 49.69
CA GLY A 897 -7.73 -24.28 49.67
C GLY A 897 -8.20 -23.56 48.40
N PHE A 898 -8.93 -24.24 47.50
CA PHE A 898 -9.38 -23.65 46.24
C PHE A 898 -10.52 -22.65 46.46
N VAL A 899 -10.45 -21.55 45.72
CA VAL A 899 -11.54 -20.57 45.67
C VAL A 899 -12.62 -21.07 44.71
N PHE A 900 -13.83 -21.23 45.22
CA PHE A 900 -14.98 -21.70 44.45
C PHE A 900 -16.08 -20.66 44.42
N GLY A 901 -17.02 -20.79 43.48
CA GLY A 901 -18.26 -20.05 43.55
C GLY A 901 -19.04 -19.98 42.25
N GLY A 902 -20.16 -19.27 42.30
CA GLY A 902 -21.12 -19.17 41.22
C GLY A 902 -22.11 -20.32 41.19
N ASN A 903 -22.92 -20.37 40.13
CA ASN A 903 -23.89 -21.43 39.89
C ASN A 903 -24.14 -21.61 38.38
N ARG A 904 -24.89 -22.64 37.99
CA ARG A 904 -25.17 -22.95 36.57
C ARG A 904 -25.91 -21.86 35.77
N TRP A 905 -26.48 -20.87 36.44
CA TRP A 905 -27.29 -19.78 35.89
C TRP A 905 -26.56 -18.43 35.87
N ASN A 906 -25.28 -18.40 36.23
CA ASN A 906 -24.50 -17.17 36.25
C ASN A 906 -23.20 -17.23 35.44
N CYS A 907 -22.62 -16.06 35.24
CA CYS A 907 -21.48 -15.78 34.37
C CYS A 907 -20.36 -15.08 35.16
N GLY A 908 -19.80 -15.77 36.15
CA GLY A 908 -18.89 -15.15 37.11
C GLY A 908 -17.44 -14.90 36.63
N THR A 909 -17.04 -15.51 35.51
CA THR A 909 -15.68 -15.44 34.95
C THR A 909 -15.67 -14.69 33.62
N TRP A 910 -14.50 -14.37 33.07
CA TRP A 910 -14.36 -13.66 31.78
C TRP A 910 -15.11 -14.28 30.59
N MET A 911 -15.37 -15.58 30.64
CA MET A 911 -16.28 -16.24 29.71
C MET A 911 -17.74 -16.01 30.12
N ASP A 912 -18.27 -14.79 29.93
CA ASP A 912 -19.48 -14.30 30.60
C ASP A 912 -20.74 -14.11 29.73
N LYS A 913 -20.75 -14.65 28.51
CA LYS A 913 -21.93 -14.52 27.63
C LYS A 913 -23.19 -15.15 28.25
N MET A 914 -24.14 -14.30 28.62
CA MET A 914 -25.52 -14.68 28.96
C MET A 914 -26.37 -14.77 27.69
N GLY A 915 -27.05 -15.90 27.48
CA GLY A 915 -27.94 -16.07 26.34
C GLY A 915 -29.14 -15.13 26.41
N SER A 916 -29.58 -14.64 25.24
CA SER A 916 -30.61 -13.61 25.13
C SER A 916 -31.64 -13.84 24.01
N SER A 917 -31.57 -14.96 23.28
CA SER A 917 -32.53 -15.30 22.23
C SER A 917 -33.68 -16.14 22.79
N GLU A 918 -34.88 -15.56 22.81
CA GLU A 918 -36.12 -16.30 23.09
C GLU A 918 -36.42 -17.28 21.96
N LYS A 919 -36.17 -16.88 20.71
CA LYS A 919 -36.43 -17.66 19.50
C LYS A 919 -35.65 -18.97 19.47
N ALA A 920 -34.36 -18.93 19.82
CA ALA A 920 -33.53 -20.12 19.94
C ALA A 920 -33.65 -20.83 21.30
N SER A 921 -34.50 -20.31 22.21
CA SER A 921 -34.70 -20.82 23.57
C SER A 921 -33.42 -20.82 24.43
N ASN A 922 -32.48 -19.92 24.16
CA ASN A 922 -31.22 -19.81 24.94
C ASN A 922 -31.21 -18.66 25.95
N LYS A 923 -32.26 -17.82 25.98
CA LYS A 923 -32.38 -16.71 26.94
C LYS A 923 -32.30 -17.19 28.39
N GLY A 924 -31.46 -16.53 29.19
CA GLY A 924 -31.24 -16.86 30.60
C GLY A 924 -30.32 -18.05 30.87
N HIS A 925 -29.82 -18.70 29.81
CA HIS A 925 -28.79 -19.71 29.92
C HIS A 925 -27.40 -19.07 29.69
N PRO A 926 -26.46 -19.19 30.64
CA PRO A 926 -25.06 -18.91 30.38
C PRO A 926 -24.52 -19.82 29.26
N ALA A 927 -23.75 -19.26 28.33
CA ALA A 927 -23.04 -20.04 27.32
C ALA A 927 -21.90 -20.88 27.90
N THR A 928 -21.31 -20.37 28.97
CA THR A 928 -20.11 -20.93 29.62
C THR A 928 -20.21 -20.73 31.13
N PRO A 929 -21.15 -21.40 31.83
CA PRO A 929 -21.19 -21.35 33.28
C PRO A 929 -19.95 -22.06 33.83
N ARG A 930 -19.06 -21.29 34.46
CA ARG A 930 -17.80 -21.76 35.04
C ARG A 930 -17.85 -21.66 36.56
N ASP A 931 -18.89 -22.28 37.10
CA ASP A 931 -19.11 -22.40 38.54
C ASP A 931 -18.21 -23.48 39.17
N GLY A 932 -18.09 -23.47 40.49
CA GLY A 932 -17.09 -24.25 41.19
C GLY A 932 -15.74 -23.54 41.19
N SER A 933 -14.64 -24.30 41.09
CA SER A 933 -13.28 -23.76 41.17
C SER A 933 -12.67 -23.64 39.78
N ALA A 934 -12.66 -22.43 39.22
CA ALA A 934 -12.04 -22.13 37.92
C ALA A 934 -10.51 -22.04 38.05
N ILE A 935 -9.80 -22.64 37.08
CA ILE A 935 -8.34 -22.84 37.17
C ILE A 935 -7.56 -21.54 37.33
N GLU A 936 -7.92 -20.48 36.60
CA GLU A 936 -7.21 -19.21 36.66
C GLU A 936 -7.40 -18.51 38.01
N LEU A 937 -8.56 -18.67 38.66
CA LEU A 937 -8.82 -18.04 39.96
C LEU A 937 -8.00 -18.66 41.07
N ILE A 938 -7.78 -19.97 41.00
CA ILE A 938 -6.94 -20.68 41.96
C ILE A 938 -5.49 -20.26 41.78
N ALA A 939 -5.02 -20.12 40.54
CA ALA A 939 -3.67 -19.65 40.28
C ALA A 939 -3.43 -18.20 40.72
N LEU A 940 -4.39 -17.30 40.47
CA LEU A 940 -4.33 -15.92 40.93
C LEU A 940 -4.40 -15.85 42.47
N CYS A 941 -5.24 -16.68 43.09
CA CYS A 941 -5.32 -16.82 44.55
C CYS A 941 -3.98 -17.31 45.14
N ARG A 942 -3.43 -18.40 44.61
CA ARG A 942 -2.12 -18.95 44.99
C ARG A 942 -1.03 -17.87 44.93
N THR A 943 -0.98 -17.15 43.81
CA THR A 943 0.00 -16.07 43.58
C THR A 943 -0.18 -14.95 44.59
N THR A 944 -1.42 -14.56 44.87
CA THR A 944 -1.74 -13.53 45.86
C THR A 944 -1.31 -13.96 47.26
N VAL A 945 -1.68 -15.17 47.70
CA VAL A 945 -1.33 -15.67 49.04
C VAL A 945 0.20 -15.77 49.19
N SER A 946 0.90 -16.27 48.17
CA SER A 946 2.37 -16.31 48.16
C SER A 946 2.99 -14.93 48.25
N TRP A 947 2.45 -13.95 47.52
CA TRP A 947 2.90 -12.56 47.57
C TRP A 947 2.68 -11.93 48.95
N LEU A 948 1.52 -12.14 49.57
CA LEU A 948 1.24 -11.62 50.90
C LEU A 948 2.12 -12.23 51.99
N ILE A 949 2.46 -13.52 51.89
CA ILE A 949 3.45 -14.16 52.77
C ILE A 949 4.80 -13.45 52.66
N HIS A 950 5.22 -13.11 51.44
CA HIS A 950 6.46 -12.37 51.22
C HIS A 950 6.38 -10.95 51.81
N MET A 951 5.30 -10.20 51.53
CA MET A 951 5.08 -8.86 52.09
C MET A 951 5.02 -8.85 53.63
N ASN A 952 4.48 -9.92 54.23
CA ASN A 952 4.47 -10.08 55.69
C ASN A 952 5.87 -10.31 56.25
N LYS A 953 6.68 -11.17 55.62
CA LYS A 953 8.08 -11.40 56.02
C LYS A 953 8.93 -10.12 55.97
N GLU A 954 8.66 -9.26 55.00
CA GLU A 954 9.32 -7.95 54.86
C GLU A 954 8.71 -6.84 55.76
N ASN A 955 7.70 -7.16 56.58
CA ASN A 955 6.96 -6.23 57.45
C ASN A 955 6.12 -5.15 56.73
N TYR A 956 5.80 -5.34 55.45
CA TYR A 956 4.90 -4.44 54.69
C TYR A 956 3.42 -4.83 54.79
N TYR A 957 3.12 -6.06 55.20
CA TYR A 957 1.76 -6.56 55.39
C TYR A 957 1.60 -7.15 56.81
N PRO A 958 0.68 -6.64 57.66
CA PRO A 958 0.69 -6.97 59.08
C PRO A 958 0.07 -8.34 59.44
N TYR A 959 -0.58 -9.03 58.49
CA TYR A 959 -1.32 -10.26 58.78
C TYR A 959 -0.56 -11.51 58.29
N ASP A 960 -0.43 -12.50 59.16
CA ASP A 960 0.13 -13.84 58.85
C ASP A 960 -0.95 -14.92 58.64
N SER A 961 -2.20 -14.59 58.95
CA SER A 961 -3.35 -15.49 59.01
C SER A 961 -4.66 -14.75 58.82
N VAL A 962 -5.71 -15.50 58.48
CA VAL A 962 -7.08 -15.02 58.38
C VAL A 962 -7.91 -15.70 59.47
N GLU A 963 -8.60 -14.92 60.30
CA GLU A 963 -9.37 -15.42 61.45
C GLU A 963 -10.86 -15.15 61.29
N THR A 964 -11.69 -16.18 61.36
CA THR A 964 -13.16 -16.07 61.34
C THR A 964 -13.77 -16.51 62.66
N SER A 965 -14.83 -15.82 63.08
CA SER A 965 -15.68 -16.20 64.20
C SER A 965 -17.08 -16.52 63.68
N SER A 966 -17.35 -17.80 63.40
CA SER A 966 -18.70 -18.26 63.05
C SER A 966 -19.47 -18.58 64.33
N GLY A 967 -20.64 -17.95 64.51
CA GLY A 967 -21.45 -17.98 65.74
C GLY A 967 -21.98 -19.35 66.20
N THR A 968 -21.68 -20.44 65.49
CA THR A 968 -22.09 -21.81 65.85
C THR A 968 -20.99 -22.86 65.73
N SER A 969 -19.79 -22.52 65.24
CA SER A 969 -18.73 -23.48 64.93
C SER A 969 -17.31 -22.96 65.18
N GLY A 970 -17.05 -22.39 66.36
CA GLY A 970 -15.70 -22.08 66.83
C GLY A 970 -14.92 -21.01 66.02
N LYS A 971 -13.80 -20.53 66.58
CA LYS A 971 -12.87 -19.66 65.86
C LYS A 971 -12.05 -20.50 64.89
N THR A 972 -12.07 -20.16 63.60
CA THR A 972 -11.22 -20.80 62.59
C THR A 972 -10.11 -19.83 62.19
N LYS A 973 -8.86 -20.21 62.48
CA LYS A 973 -7.65 -19.47 62.06
C LYS A 973 -6.97 -20.27 60.95
N LEU A 974 -6.75 -19.64 59.80
CA LEU A 974 -6.01 -20.21 58.67
C LEU A 974 -4.75 -19.39 58.44
N LEU A 975 -3.57 -19.97 58.69
CA LEU A 975 -2.30 -19.34 58.34
C LEU A 975 -2.20 -19.21 56.81
N LEU A 976 -1.66 -18.09 56.32
CA LEU A 976 -1.47 -17.90 54.87
C LEU A 976 -0.56 -18.99 54.29
N THR A 977 0.45 -19.44 55.04
CA THR A 977 1.33 -20.55 54.67
C THR A 977 0.57 -21.86 54.53
N ASP A 978 -0.35 -22.15 55.44
CA ASP A 978 -1.17 -23.37 55.39
C ASP A 978 -2.15 -23.32 54.21
N TRP A 979 -2.69 -22.15 53.90
CA TRP A 979 -3.54 -21.96 52.73
C TRP A 979 -2.76 -22.22 51.44
N LEU A 980 -1.56 -21.63 51.31
CA LEU A 980 -0.70 -21.87 50.15
C LEU A 980 -0.36 -23.35 49.98
N ASN A 981 0.04 -24.03 51.06
CA ASN A 981 0.38 -25.45 51.04
C ASN A 981 -0.81 -26.32 50.60
N ARG A 982 -2.04 -26.03 51.08
CA ARG A 982 -3.24 -26.75 50.63
C ARG A 982 -3.46 -26.61 49.12
N ILE A 983 -3.28 -25.42 48.56
CA ILE A 983 -3.40 -25.22 47.12
C ILE A 983 -2.32 -26.03 46.38
N ASP A 984 -1.07 -25.91 46.80
CA ASP A 984 0.08 -26.55 46.12
C ASP A 984 0.00 -28.09 46.14
N GLU A 985 -0.43 -28.68 47.25
CA GLU A 985 -0.58 -30.14 47.38
C GLU A 985 -1.75 -30.71 46.55
N ASN A 986 -2.79 -29.91 46.29
CA ASN A 986 -4.01 -30.38 45.64
C ASN A 986 -4.14 -29.93 44.17
N PHE A 987 -3.46 -28.86 43.73
CA PHE A 987 -3.65 -28.29 42.39
C PHE A 987 -3.50 -29.32 41.28
N GLU A 988 -2.32 -29.94 41.20
CA GLU A 988 -2.02 -30.90 40.14
C GLU A 988 -2.93 -32.14 40.23
N LYS A 989 -3.11 -32.66 41.44
CA LYS A 989 -3.92 -33.84 41.72
C LYS A 989 -5.36 -33.70 41.22
N GLU A 990 -5.96 -32.52 41.40
CA GLU A 990 -7.35 -32.29 41.05
C GLU A 990 -7.53 -31.87 39.58
N PHE A 991 -6.64 -31.02 39.04
CA PHE A 991 -6.77 -30.45 37.69
C PHE A 991 -6.16 -31.28 36.57
N TRP A 992 -5.10 -32.04 36.81
CA TRP A 992 -4.43 -32.80 35.76
C TRP A 992 -5.27 -33.99 35.29
N ILE A 993 -5.40 -34.14 33.98
CA ILE A 993 -6.02 -35.32 33.36
C ILE A 993 -4.90 -36.16 32.75
N ASP A 994 -4.48 -37.21 33.46
CA ASP A 994 -3.50 -38.16 32.96
C ASP A 994 -4.09 -39.21 32.00
N GLU A 995 -3.24 -40.13 31.52
CA GLU A 995 -3.68 -41.21 30.64
C GLU A 995 -4.59 -42.25 31.32
N SER A 996 -4.47 -42.39 32.63
CA SER A 996 -5.21 -43.37 33.43
C SER A 996 -6.63 -42.92 33.78
N ASN A 997 -6.94 -41.62 33.60
CA ASN A 997 -8.27 -41.08 33.90
C ASN A 997 -9.36 -41.77 33.07
N SER A 998 -10.32 -42.37 33.78
CA SER A 998 -11.43 -43.17 33.22
C SER A 998 -12.80 -42.49 33.34
N SER A 999 -12.83 -41.19 33.68
CA SER A 999 -14.09 -40.44 33.74
C SER A 999 -14.76 -40.39 32.37
N GLN A 1000 -16.06 -40.67 32.32
CA GLN A 1000 -16.87 -40.64 31.09
C GLN A 1000 -16.97 -39.25 30.43
N PHE A 1001 -16.57 -38.20 31.15
CA PHE A 1001 -16.64 -36.82 30.69
C PHE A 1001 -15.34 -36.32 30.03
N VAL A 1002 -14.29 -37.12 30.02
CA VAL A 1002 -12.98 -36.74 29.46
C VAL A 1002 -13.07 -36.70 27.93
N ASN A 1003 -12.91 -35.51 27.34
CA ASN A 1003 -12.75 -35.36 25.88
C ASN A 1003 -11.30 -35.63 25.46
N ARG A 1004 -10.33 -35.02 26.16
CA ARG A 1004 -8.90 -35.20 25.92
C ARG A 1004 -8.13 -35.51 27.21
N LYS A 1005 -7.03 -36.23 27.05
CA LYS A 1005 -6.07 -36.59 28.09
C LYS A 1005 -4.80 -35.75 27.92
N GLN A 1006 -3.97 -35.72 28.96
CA GLN A 1006 -2.74 -34.91 29.05
C GLN A 1006 -3.01 -33.41 28.96
N ILE A 1007 -4.09 -32.95 29.60
CA ILE A 1007 -4.49 -31.55 29.67
C ILE A 1007 -4.86 -31.20 31.12
N TYR A 1008 -4.99 -29.91 31.41
CA TYR A 1008 -5.62 -29.44 32.64
C TYR A 1008 -7.13 -29.26 32.44
N LYS A 1009 -7.91 -29.66 33.44
CA LYS A 1009 -9.32 -29.31 33.58
C LYS A 1009 -9.50 -27.79 33.57
N ASP A 1010 -10.63 -27.34 33.06
CA ASP A 1010 -10.98 -25.91 33.07
C ASP A 1010 -11.55 -25.47 34.43
N THR A 1011 -12.34 -26.35 35.06
CA THR A 1011 -12.96 -26.14 36.36
C THR A 1011 -12.95 -27.42 37.20
N ILE A 1012 -13.17 -27.28 38.52
CA ILE A 1012 -13.40 -28.39 39.46
C ILE A 1012 -14.73 -28.17 40.16
N ASN A 1013 -15.53 -29.25 40.28
CA ASN A 1013 -16.83 -29.25 40.93
C ASN A 1013 -17.84 -28.26 40.31
N SER A 1014 -17.76 -28.00 38.99
CA SER A 1014 -18.86 -27.32 38.27
C SER A 1014 -20.14 -28.15 38.33
N THR A 1015 -21.28 -27.48 38.43
CA THR A 1015 -22.61 -28.12 38.41
C THR A 1015 -22.82 -28.96 37.16
N LEU A 1016 -22.27 -28.53 36.01
CA LEU A 1016 -22.28 -29.29 34.76
C LEU A 1016 -20.99 -30.11 34.64
N GLN A 1017 -20.99 -31.34 35.14
CA GLN A 1017 -19.75 -32.12 35.34
C GLN A 1017 -18.82 -32.24 34.13
N TRP A 1018 -19.34 -32.20 32.90
CA TRP A 1018 -18.54 -32.29 31.67
C TRP A 1018 -17.75 -31.02 31.35
N THR A 1019 -18.18 -29.85 31.81
CA THR A 1019 -17.47 -28.57 31.57
C THR A 1019 -16.10 -28.55 32.25
N ASN A 1020 -15.94 -29.28 33.36
CA ASN A 1020 -14.66 -29.46 34.04
C ASN A 1020 -13.57 -29.99 33.08
N TYR A 1021 -13.92 -30.84 32.11
CA TYR A 1021 -12.98 -31.61 31.30
C TYR A 1021 -12.69 -31.00 29.91
N GLN A 1022 -13.09 -29.74 29.68
CA GLN A 1022 -12.88 -29.07 28.41
C GLN A 1022 -11.46 -28.54 28.27
N LEU A 1023 -10.84 -28.76 27.11
CA LEU A 1023 -9.59 -28.06 26.76
C LEU A 1023 -9.92 -26.61 26.39
N ARG A 1024 -9.52 -25.70 27.28
CA ARG A 1024 -9.68 -24.24 27.13
C ARG A 1024 -8.35 -23.54 27.44
N PRO A 1025 -8.13 -22.30 26.98
CA PRO A 1025 -6.87 -21.59 27.19
C PRO A 1025 -6.69 -21.05 28.61
N ASN A 1026 -7.68 -21.15 29.49
CA ASN A 1026 -7.68 -20.54 30.82
C ASN A 1026 -6.52 -21.01 31.71
N PHE A 1027 -6.09 -22.26 31.58
CA PHE A 1027 -4.98 -22.80 32.38
C PHE A 1027 -3.64 -22.12 32.04
N LEU A 1028 -3.51 -21.44 30.90
CA LEU A 1028 -2.30 -20.68 30.55
C LEU A 1028 -2.02 -19.56 31.55
N ILE A 1029 -3.06 -19.01 32.20
CA ILE A 1029 -2.92 -18.01 33.27
C ILE A 1029 -2.24 -18.63 34.50
N ALA A 1030 -2.40 -19.93 34.73
CA ALA A 1030 -1.85 -20.59 35.90
C ALA A 1030 -0.33 -20.78 35.87
N ALA A 1031 0.30 -20.62 34.70
CA ALA A 1031 1.73 -20.82 34.47
C ALA A 1031 2.28 -22.18 34.97
N VAL A 1032 1.41 -23.17 35.23
CA VAL A 1032 1.79 -24.55 35.57
C VAL A 1032 2.08 -25.29 34.25
N ILE A 1033 3.36 -25.46 33.94
CA ILE A 1033 3.80 -25.94 32.63
C ILE A 1033 4.15 -27.43 32.73
N ILE A 1034 3.18 -28.28 32.41
CA ILE A 1034 3.49 -29.57 31.81
C ILE A 1034 3.62 -29.34 30.31
N TRP A 1035 4.80 -29.59 29.76
CA TRP A 1035 5.13 -29.37 28.34
C TRP A 1035 4.12 -30.00 27.38
N LEU A 1036 3.56 -31.16 27.76
CA LEU A 1036 2.55 -31.86 26.96
C LEU A 1036 1.27 -31.02 26.80
N ALA A 1037 0.77 -30.37 27.85
CA ALA A 1037 -0.45 -29.55 27.76
C ALA A 1037 -0.26 -28.30 26.90
N LEU A 1038 0.92 -27.66 26.97
CA LEU A 1038 1.24 -26.52 26.08
C LEU A 1038 1.28 -26.95 24.62
N LYS A 1039 1.85 -28.13 24.33
CA LYS A 1039 1.87 -28.67 22.97
C LYS A 1039 0.46 -28.92 22.43
N GLN A 1040 -0.48 -29.35 23.29
CA GLN A 1040 -1.89 -29.48 22.91
C GLN A 1040 -2.49 -28.12 22.54
N VAL A 1041 -2.24 -27.07 23.32
CA VAL A 1041 -2.71 -25.71 23.01
C VAL A 1041 -2.11 -25.19 21.71
N GLU A 1042 -0.79 -25.30 21.53
CA GLU A 1042 -0.08 -24.88 20.31
C GLU A 1042 -0.65 -25.58 19.07
N THR A 1043 -0.96 -26.87 19.18
CA THR A 1043 -1.45 -27.68 18.05
C THR A 1043 -2.94 -27.44 17.78
N ILE A 1044 -3.76 -27.19 18.80
CA ILE A 1044 -5.22 -27.25 18.71
C ILE A 1044 -5.88 -25.87 18.84
N LEU A 1045 -5.50 -25.09 19.85
CA LEU A 1045 -6.18 -23.84 20.19
C LEU A 1045 -5.52 -22.61 19.55
N LEU A 1046 -4.21 -22.63 19.29
CA LEU A 1046 -3.50 -21.47 18.78
C LEU A 1046 -3.96 -21.11 17.36
N GLY A 1047 -4.44 -19.89 17.20
CA GLY A 1047 -4.86 -19.29 15.96
C GLY A 1047 -3.77 -18.45 15.29
N LYS A 1048 -4.15 -17.71 14.25
CA LYS A 1048 -3.21 -16.80 13.58
C LYS A 1048 -2.92 -15.54 14.42
N TYR A 1049 -3.94 -15.04 15.10
CA TYR A 1049 -3.87 -13.78 15.87
C TYR A 1049 -4.42 -13.93 17.30
N GLY A 1050 -5.17 -14.99 17.59
CA GLY A 1050 -5.81 -15.24 18.88
C GLY A 1050 -5.70 -16.70 19.30
N ILE A 1051 -6.42 -17.07 20.36
CA ILE A 1051 -6.44 -18.44 20.91
C ILE A 1051 -7.89 -18.87 21.03
N LYS A 1052 -8.26 -19.98 20.39
CA LYS A 1052 -9.63 -20.51 20.42
C LYS A 1052 -10.09 -20.71 21.87
N ALA A 1053 -11.26 -20.17 22.19
CA ALA A 1053 -11.82 -20.24 23.52
C ALA A 1053 -12.16 -21.67 23.99
N ILE A 1054 -12.28 -22.62 23.05
CA ILE A 1054 -12.51 -24.05 23.30
C ILE A 1054 -11.94 -24.91 22.17
N ASP A 1055 -11.64 -26.15 22.49
CA ASP A 1055 -11.30 -27.21 21.55
C ASP A 1055 -12.28 -27.35 20.36
N PRO A 1056 -11.79 -27.34 19.11
CA PRO A 1056 -12.61 -27.60 17.92
C PRO A 1056 -13.34 -28.95 17.88
N SER A 1057 -12.87 -29.94 18.64
CA SER A 1057 -13.53 -31.26 18.75
C SER A 1057 -14.69 -31.28 19.75
N ASP A 1058 -14.85 -30.24 20.58
CA ASP A 1058 -15.96 -30.17 21.53
C ASP A 1058 -17.30 -30.00 20.79
N TYR A 1059 -18.34 -30.68 21.26
CA TYR A 1059 -19.67 -30.58 20.68
C TYR A 1059 -20.19 -29.13 20.61
N ASN A 1060 -19.79 -28.27 21.55
CA ASN A 1060 -20.25 -26.88 21.62
C ASN A 1060 -19.41 -25.92 20.78
N TYR A 1061 -18.37 -26.39 20.08
CA TYR A 1061 -17.52 -25.53 19.28
C TYR A 1061 -18.28 -24.89 18.10
N VAL A 1062 -18.25 -23.57 18.06
CA VAL A 1062 -18.74 -22.73 16.97
C VAL A 1062 -17.82 -21.50 16.84
N GLY A 1063 -16.92 -21.53 15.87
CA GLY A 1063 -15.87 -20.50 15.71
C GLY A 1063 -16.35 -19.12 15.25
N ASP A 1064 -17.40 -19.04 14.43
CA ASP A 1064 -17.85 -17.76 13.85
C ASP A 1064 -18.79 -17.00 14.78
N TYR A 1065 -18.32 -15.91 15.40
CA TYR A 1065 -19.15 -15.06 16.25
C TYR A 1065 -19.95 -14.05 15.44
N VAL A 1066 -21.28 -14.13 15.54
CA VAL A 1066 -22.22 -13.17 14.95
C VAL A 1066 -23.25 -12.78 16.02
N ASN A 1067 -23.08 -11.60 16.61
CA ASN A 1067 -23.93 -11.18 17.73
C ASN A 1067 -25.39 -10.91 17.32
N ASP A 1068 -25.63 -10.52 16.07
CA ASP A 1068 -26.97 -10.20 15.56
C ASP A 1068 -27.65 -11.40 14.86
N ASP A 1069 -27.12 -12.61 15.04
CA ASP A 1069 -27.73 -13.84 14.52
C ASP A 1069 -29.06 -14.13 15.24
N ASP A 1070 -30.19 -13.91 14.58
CA ASP A 1070 -31.52 -14.24 15.06
C ASP A 1070 -32.03 -15.59 14.47
N SER A 1071 -31.18 -16.60 14.37
CA SER A 1071 -31.58 -17.96 13.96
C SER A 1071 -32.22 -18.75 15.12
N TYR A 1072 -32.68 -19.97 14.80
CA TYR A 1072 -33.15 -20.95 15.81
C TYR A 1072 -32.01 -21.78 16.40
N ASP A 1073 -30.75 -21.51 16.05
CA ASP A 1073 -29.61 -22.26 16.56
C ASP A 1073 -29.26 -21.81 17.97
N PHE A 1074 -29.55 -22.66 18.96
CA PHE A 1074 -29.27 -22.42 20.37
C PHE A 1074 -27.81 -22.00 20.63
N LYS A 1075 -26.84 -22.58 19.89
CA LYS A 1075 -25.40 -22.36 20.11
C LYS A 1075 -24.90 -21.05 19.49
N ARG A 1076 -25.62 -20.47 18.53
CA ARG A 1076 -25.21 -19.27 17.79
C ARG A 1076 -26.03 -18.04 18.12
N ALA A 1077 -27.34 -18.20 18.22
CA ALA A 1077 -28.27 -17.09 18.24
C ALA A 1077 -27.92 -16.06 19.33
N HIS A 1078 -27.95 -14.79 18.92
CA HIS A 1078 -27.54 -13.62 19.70
C HIS A 1078 -26.10 -13.71 20.24
N GLY A 1079 -25.21 -14.37 19.49
CA GLY A 1079 -23.80 -14.53 19.83
C GLY A 1079 -23.53 -15.47 21.01
N PHE A 1080 -24.38 -16.47 21.26
CA PHE A 1080 -24.23 -17.43 22.36
C PHE A 1080 -22.86 -18.14 22.32
N ASN A 1081 -22.24 -18.26 21.15
CA ASN A 1081 -20.92 -18.87 20.98
C ASN A 1081 -19.72 -17.98 21.31
N TYR A 1082 -19.90 -16.77 21.86
CA TYR A 1082 -18.81 -15.80 22.08
C TYR A 1082 -17.54 -16.38 22.74
N HIS A 1083 -17.69 -17.34 23.68
CA HIS A 1083 -16.59 -18.05 24.32
C HIS A 1083 -16.54 -19.56 24.03
N ASN A 1084 -17.22 -20.01 22.97
CA ASN A 1084 -17.29 -21.43 22.59
C ASN A 1084 -16.73 -21.64 21.18
N GLY A 1085 -15.62 -20.99 20.84
CA GLY A 1085 -14.97 -21.21 19.54
C GLY A 1085 -14.13 -20.04 19.05
N PRO A 1086 -14.61 -18.78 19.12
CA PRO A 1086 -13.88 -17.62 18.64
C PRO A 1086 -12.44 -17.54 19.19
N GLU A 1087 -11.56 -16.94 18.38
CA GLU A 1087 -10.13 -16.71 18.67
C GLU A 1087 -9.84 -15.29 19.15
#